data_AF-A0A9Q0G6Y0-F1
#
_entry.id   AF-A0A9Q0G6Y0-F1
#
_cell.length_a   1.000
_cell.length_b   1.000
_cell.length_c   1.000
_cell.angle_alpha   90.00
_cell.angle_beta   90.00
_cell.angle_gamma   90.00
#
_symmetry.space_group_name_H-M   'P 1'
#
loop_
_entity.id
_entity.type
_entity.pdbx_description
1 polymer ?
#
loop_
_entity_poly.entity_id
_entity_poly.type
_entity_poly.pdbx_seq_one_letter_code
_entity_poly.pdbx_strand_id
1 'polypeptide(L)'
;MKSKRADIHRHRFILTSIFFILFLCALASINEIRFDSFLKFGKCAIANIPFHESSSNSSSTTTNLLPTNSSSNEDDIRILIGILTLPDQYHRRHFLRMIYGTQSPLGAQIDVKFVFCNLTKEDQKVLVALEIMRYDDIIIMNCKENMNKGKTYTYFSSLPEMFNDTDRPYPPYHYVFKADDDTYFRLDNLVESLRPLPREDLYYGYVIPCRSMDPFVHYMSGMGYMISWDIVEWIRDSEIPKNHMEGPEDKIFGEWMREGHRARNRFNAKWSMYNHPEPPTTCTHELWPNTTAVHLLKNQEKWIQTLNYFNVTRHILTWLSPNLLSQSNQSPPLKTVPPIVIHDTPHQFVTLIPSYLALPLSFPFHNHTTTLPRPKKPQNITHTHSPSPVSAGAAATRARRRSLAFLLLLPHFARLSSPLLVVFGAMASSSPAPFSDIGKRAKDLLFKDYNFDHKYTLSVLSPTGMALTATGVNKDQVFVGDINTVYKSGRTTVDVKVDTYSNVSTKVTINDIISSTKTTFSFNIPDHKSGKMDVQYLHHHAAFNSSIGLNPTPVLELAAAVGSKDLSLGGEIGFDTASASFTKYNAGIGLNTPDFSAALILMDKGKTLKASYIHSVDPFKSVAAEMTHRFSTYENSFSIGSSHLVDPITTVKTRFSDNGRIAMLCQREWRPKSLITFSTEYDLKARNAAAPKFGLALALKP
;
A
#
# COMPACT_ATOMS: atom_id res chain seq x y z
N MET A 1 1.40 58.63 -6.25
CA MET A 1 1.04 58.11 -4.90
C MET A 1 1.36 56.62 -4.65
N LYS A 2 1.42 55.70 -5.64
CA LYS A 2 1.59 54.25 -5.36
C LYS A 2 2.87 53.85 -4.60
N SER A 3 4.03 54.46 -4.89
CA SER A 3 5.33 54.08 -4.28
C SER A 3 5.35 54.19 -2.74
N LYS A 4 5.01 55.36 -2.17
CA LYS A 4 5.02 55.59 -0.70
C LYS A 4 4.15 54.63 0.11
N ARG A 5 3.18 53.93 -0.50
CA ARG A 5 2.32 52.96 0.21
C ARG A 5 3.00 51.62 0.44
N ALA A 6 3.95 51.21 -0.40
CA ALA A 6 4.68 49.94 -0.24
C ALA A 6 5.66 49.98 0.95
N ASP A 7 6.41 51.08 1.09
CA ASP A 7 7.41 51.24 2.15
C ASP A 7 6.80 51.24 3.56
N ILE A 8 5.61 51.86 3.71
CA ILE A 8 4.85 51.86 4.97
C ILE A 8 4.46 50.43 5.39
N HIS A 9 4.11 49.56 4.43
CA HIS A 9 3.83 48.15 4.73
C HIS A 9 5.12 47.37 5.05
N ARG A 10 6.24 47.66 4.37
CA ARG A 10 7.55 47.04 4.65
C ARG A 10 8.06 47.38 6.06
N HIS A 11 8.01 48.65 6.46
CA HIS A 11 8.36 49.07 7.82
C HIS A 11 7.40 48.48 8.86
N ARG A 12 6.09 48.42 8.59
CA ARG A 12 5.13 47.77 9.49
C ARG A 12 5.45 46.29 9.70
N PHE A 13 5.77 45.54 8.63
CA PHE A 13 6.13 44.12 8.75
C PHE A 13 7.39 43.89 9.60
N ILE A 14 8.42 44.74 9.44
CA ILE A 14 9.64 44.68 10.26
C ILE A 14 9.32 44.98 11.74
N LEU A 15 8.54 46.04 12.01
CA LEU A 15 8.12 46.39 13.37
C LEU A 15 7.28 45.27 14.03
N THR A 16 6.33 44.67 13.31
CA THR A 16 5.55 43.53 13.85
C THR A 16 6.42 42.29 14.06
N SER A 17 7.44 42.06 13.23
CA SER A 17 8.36 40.94 13.39
C SER A 17 9.22 41.09 14.65
N ILE A 18 9.72 42.31 14.91
CA ILE A 18 10.48 42.62 16.14
C ILE A 18 9.59 42.49 17.39
N PHE A 19 8.35 43.01 17.33
CA PHE A 19 7.40 42.84 18.44
C PHE A 19 7.05 41.37 18.70
N PHE A 20 6.91 40.55 17.65
CA PHE A 20 6.66 39.11 17.78
C PHE A 20 7.85 38.37 18.39
N ILE A 21 9.10 38.71 18.01
CA ILE A 21 10.31 38.15 18.62
C ILE A 21 10.39 38.51 20.12
N LEU A 22 10.15 39.78 20.49
CA LEU A 22 10.12 40.20 21.89
C LEU A 22 9.00 39.52 22.69
N PHE A 23 7.84 39.31 22.08
CA PHE A 23 6.72 38.56 22.68
C PHE A 23 7.06 37.07 22.88
N LEU A 24 7.78 36.44 21.95
CA LEU A 24 8.29 35.08 22.12
C LEU A 24 9.34 34.98 23.24
N CYS A 25 10.23 35.97 23.38
CA CYS A 25 11.16 36.05 24.51
C CYS A 25 10.42 36.20 25.86
N ALA A 26 9.31 36.95 25.90
CA ALA A 26 8.48 37.09 27.10
C ALA A 26 7.67 35.81 27.42
N LEU A 27 7.19 35.08 26.40
CA LEU A 27 6.56 33.77 26.62
C LEU A 27 7.57 32.71 27.10
N ALA A 28 8.83 32.80 26.66
CA ALA A 28 9.89 31.90 27.11
C ALA A 28 10.20 32.04 28.61
N SER A 29 10.15 33.26 29.18
CA SER A 29 10.38 33.50 30.61
C SER A 29 9.16 33.24 31.50
N ILE A 30 7.93 33.25 30.96
CA ILE A 30 6.72 32.91 31.71
C ILE A 30 6.62 31.40 32.02
N ASN A 31 7.25 30.55 31.21
CA ASN A 31 7.13 29.09 31.29
C ASN A 31 7.94 28.41 32.43
N GLU A 32 8.62 29.14 33.31
CA GLU A 32 9.31 28.53 34.47
C GLU A 32 8.38 28.22 35.66
N ILE A 33 7.13 28.70 35.66
CA ILE A 33 6.25 28.62 36.84
C ILE A 33 5.11 27.62 36.65
N ARG A 34 5.11 26.58 37.52
CA ARG A 34 4.10 25.50 37.74
C ARG A 34 4.03 24.37 36.68
N PHE A 35 4.82 23.32 36.90
CA PHE A 35 4.57 21.98 36.34
C PHE A 35 4.52 20.83 37.38
N ASP A 36 4.58 21.18 38.68
CA ASP A 36 4.75 20.24 39.80
C ASP A 36 3.49 19.39 40.13
N SER A 37 2.39 19.58 39.40
CA SER A 37 1.10 18.94 39.68
C SER A 37 0.89 17.60 38.96
N PHE A 38 1.75 17.21 38.00
CA PHE A 38 1.45 16.11 37.06
C PHE A 38 2.19 14.79 37.32
N LEU A 39 3.11 14.72 38.29
CA LEU A 39 4.03 13.58 38.47
C LEU A 39 3.59 12.51 39.50
N LYS A 40 2.35 12.54 40.02
CA LYS A 40 1.91 11.69 41.13
C LYS A 40 1.16 10.39 40.79
N PHE A 41 0.98 10.04 39.52
CA PHE A 41 0.11 8.92 39.10
C PHE A 41 0.82 7.64 38.61
N GLY A 42 2.13 7.48 38.84
CA GLY A 42 2.95 6.43 38.22
C GLY A 42 3.72 5.50 39.18
N LYS A 43 3.04 4.78 40.08
CA LYS A 43 3.63 3.65 40.86
C LYS A 43 2.62 2.52 41.10
N CYS A 44 3.17 1.31 41.31
CA CYS A 44 2.52 -0.01 41.43
C CYS A 44 2.10 -0.64 40.07
N ALA A 45 2.41 -1.91 39.78
CA ALA A 45 3.32 -2.86 40.45
C ALA A 45 3.82 -3.97 39.48
N ILE A 46 5.00 -4.55 39.73
CA ILE A 46 5.53 -5.75 39.03
C ILE A 46 6.27 -6.64 40.05
N ALA A 47 5.80 -7.88 40.23
CA ALA A 47 6.36 -9.00 41.01
C ALA A 47 5.39 -10.20 40.86
N ASN A 48 5.71 -11.50 40.82
CA ASN A 48 6.96 -12.28 40.75
C ASN A 48 6.68 -13.63 40.03
N ILE A 49 7.70 -14.40 39.61
CA ILE A 49 7.57 -15.79 39.06
C ILE A 49 8.78 -16.65 39.50
N PRO A 50 8.60 -17.92 39.89
CA PRO A 50 9.65 -18.97 39.89
C PRO A 50 9.31 -20.21 39.00
N PHE A 51 10.31 -21.09 38.80
CA PHE A 51 10.35 -22.29 37.93
C PHE A 51 10.32 -23.63 38.73
N HIS A 52 10.03 -24.80 38.09
CA HIS A 52 11.00 -25.91 37.86
C HIS A 52 10.45 -27.21 37.18
N GLU A 53 11.40 -27.95 36.56
CA GLU A 53 11.59 -29.39 36.16
C GLU A 53 10.57 -30.54 36.50
N SER A 54 10.68 -31.79 36.00
CA SER A 54 11.21 -32.42 34.74
C SER A 54 10.98 -33.98 34.73
N SER A 55 11.42 -34.70 33.68
CA SER A 55 11.54 -36.19 33.53
C SER A 55 10.24 -37.01 33.28
N SER A 56 10.21 -38.24 32.71
CA SER A 56 11.07 -38.94 31.71
C SER A 56 10.39 -40.25 31.20
N ASN A 57 10.93 -40.87 30.12
CA ASN A 57 10.66 -42.23 29.59
C ASN A 57 9.28 -42.53 28.93
N SER A 58 9.11 -43.61 28.15
CA SER A 58 9.74 -43.98 26.85
C SER A 58 9.26 -45.36 26.34
N SER A 59 8.71 -45.45 25.11
CA SER A 59 8.72 -46.66 24.25
C SER A 59 8.16 -46.34 22.85
N SER A 60 8.52 -47.14 21.84
CA SER A 60 8.32 -46.81 20.42
C SER A 60 7.68 -47.95 19.60
N THR A 61 6.94 -47.58 18.55
CA THR A 61 6.76 -48.39 17.33
C THR A 61 6.55 -47.46 16.13
N THR A 62 7.10 -47.83 14.98
CA THR A 62 7.21 -46.98 13.79
C THR A 62 6.78 -47.71 12.51
N THR A 63 6.00 -47.04 11.65
CA THR A 63 5.86 -47.40 10.23
C THR A 63 5.73 -46.13 9.40
N ASN A 64 6.64 -45.95 8.43
CA ASN A 64 6.54 -44.92 7.39
C ASN A 64 5.64 -45.40 6.24
N LEU A 65 5.08 -44.47 5.45
CA LEU A 65 4.95 -44.61 3.99
C LEU A 65 4.57 -43.26 3.34
N LEU A 66 4.69 -43.16 2.01
CA LEU A 66 4.52 -41.92 1.23
C LEU A 66 3.04 -41.64 0.90
N PRO A 67 2.65 -40.38 0.64
CA PRO A 67 1.28 -40.04 0.22
C PRO A 67 1.01 -40.49 -1.23
N THR A 68 0.02 -41.37 -1.39
CA THR A 68 -0.55 -41.76 -2.70
C THR A 68 -1.80 -40.93 -3.05
N ASN A 69 -2.13 -40.91 -4.34
CA ASN A 69 -3.27 -40.19 -4.93
C ASN A 69 -4.57 -40.30 -4.12
N SER A 70 -5.23 -39.16 -3.89
CA SER A 70 -6.59 -39.10 -3.36
C SER A 70 -7.62 -39.37 -4.47
N SER A 71 -8.28 -40.52 -4.42
CA SER A 71 -9.52 -40.76 -5.18
C SER A 71 -10.65 -39.88 -4.63
N SER A 72 -11.33 -39.13 -5.51
CA SER A 72 -12.61 -38.48 -5.18
C SER A 72 -13.69 -39.52 -4.92
N ASN A 73 -14.55 -39.32 -3.92
CA ASN A 73 -15.70 -40.20 -3.72
C ASN A 73 -16.79 -39.86 -4.76
N GLU A 74 -17.47 -40.87 -5.30
CA GLU A 74 -18.50 -40.66 -6.33
C GLU A 74 -19.73 -39.89 -5.82
N ASP A 75 -19.97 -39.92 -4.50
CA ASP A 75 -21.07 -39.20 -3.83
C ASP A 75 -20.89 -37.68 -3.82
N ASP A 76 -19.64 -37.18 -3.88
CA ASP A 76 -19.30 -35.77 -3.64
C ASP A 76 -20.01 -34.82 -4.63
N ILE A 77 -20.65 -33.77 -4.10
CA ILE A 77 -21.32 -32.76 -4.93
C ILE A 77 -20.27 -31.95 -5.69
N ARG A 78 -20.48 -31.68 -6.99
CA ARG A 78 -19.52 -30.96 -7.83
C ARG A 78 -20.16 -29.65 -8.30
N ILE A 79 -19.59 -28.51 -7.91
CA ILE A 79 -20.17 -27.19 -8.12
C ILE A 79 -19.16 -26.28 -8.83
N LEU A 80 -19.53 -25.72 -9.97
CA LEU A 80 -18.79 -24.63 -10.61
C LEU A 80 -19.41 -23.29 -10.19
N ILE A 81 -18.65 -22.42 -9.52
CA ILE A 81 -19.09 -21.06 -9.16
C ILE A 81 -18.41 -20.05 -10.10
N GLY A 82 -19.18 -19.56 -11.07
CA GLY A 82 -18.77 -18.47 -11.95
C GLY A 82 -19.03 -17.11 -11.32
N ILE A 83 -17.99 -16.44 -10.85
CA ILE A 83 -18.06 -15.09 -10.31
C ILE A 83 -17.90 -14.10 -11.47
N LEU A 84 -19.01 -13.48 -11.88
CA LEU A 84 -19.03 -12.49 -12.95
C LEU A 84 -18.45 -11.17 -12.42
N THR A 85 -17.28 -10.81 -12.95
CA THR A 85 -16.48 -9.64 -12.56
C THR A 85 -16.10 -8.85 -13.81
N LEU A 86 -15.50 -7.67 -13.64
CA LEU A 86 -14.83 -6.92 -14.72
C LEU A 86 -13.32 -7.22 -14.74
N PRO A 87 -12.63 -7.17 -15.89
CA PRO A 87 -11.17 -7.37 -15.96
C PRO A 87 -10.38 -6.41 -15.05
N ASP A 88 -10.82 -5.15 -14.94
CA ASP A 88 -10.17 -4.13 -14.11
C ASP A 88 -10.24 -4.42 -12.59
N GLN A 89 -11.19 -5.25 -12.13
CA GLN A 89 -11.41 -5.56 -10.71
C GLN A 89 -10.42 -6.61 -10.13
N TYR A 90 -9.12 -6.49 -10.41
CA TYR A 90 -8.11 -7.45 -9.95
C TYR A 90 -8.03 -7.55 -8.42
N HIS A 91 -8.11 -6.41 -7.70
CA HIS A 91 -8.18 -6.36 -6.24
C HIS A 91 -9.34 -7.21 -5.69
N ARG A 92 -10.51 -7.14 -6.34
CA ARG A 92 -11.70 -7.89 -5.92
C ARG A 92 -11.49 -9.38 -6.10
N ARG A 93 -11.01 -9.83 -7.25
CA ARG A 93 -10.68 -11.24 -7.50
C ARG A 93 -9.69 -11.77 -6.46
N HIS A 94 -8.59 -11.07 -6.22
CA HIS A 94 -7.59 -11.48 -5.23
C HIS A 94 -8.15 -11.59 -3.81
N PHE A 95 -8.98 -10.63 -3.38
CA PHE A 95 -9.68 -10.70 -2.10
C PHE A 95 -10.68 -11.87 -2.00
N LEU A 96 -11.44 -12.13 -3.07
CA LEU A 96 -12.35 -13.28 -3.13
C LEU A 96 -11.61 -14.63 -3.13
N ARG A 97 -10.42 -14.74 -3.76
CA ARG A 97 -9.55 -15.93 -3.65
C ARG A 97 -9.18 -16.24 -2.20
N MET A 98 -8.89 -15.22 -1.39
CA MET A 98 -8.59 -15.41 0.05
C MET A 98 -9.81 -15.90 0.83
N ILE A 99 -11.01 -15.43 0.49
CA ILE A 99 -12.26 -15.77 1.19
C ILE A 99 -12.78 -17.16 0.81
N TYR A 100 -12.68 -17.55 -0.46
CA TYR A 100 -13.09 -18.89 -0.89
C TYR A 100 -12.00 -19.93 -0.58
N GLY A 101 -10.72 -19.58 -0.69
CA GLY A 101 -9.59 -20.42 -0.30
C GLY A 101 -9.40 -20.62 1.22
N THR A 102 -10.22 -19.99 2.06
CA THR A 102 -10.30 -20.28 3.50
C THR A 102 -11.51 -21.16 3.87
N GLN A 103 -12.30 -21.59 2.87
CA GLN A 103 -13.45 -22.49 3.04
C GLN A 103 -13.14 -23.83 2.36
N SER A 104 -13.54 -24.94 2.98
CA SER A 104 -13.24 -26.29 2.47
C SER A 104 -14.36 -27.26 2.91
N PRO A 105 -15.54 -27.16 2.29
CA PRO A 105 -16.72 -27.89 2.75
C PRO A 105 -16.59 -29.40 2.53
N LEU A 106 -17.05 -30.19 3.50
CA LEU A 106 -16.99 -31.64 3.44
C LEU A 106 -18.08 -32.20 2.53
N GLY A 107 -17.74 -33.18 1.68
CA GLY A 107 -18.67 -33.83 0.76
C GLY A 107 -18.98 -33.05 -0.52
N ALA A 108 -18.13 -32.08 -0.89
CA ALA A 108 -18.26 -31.34 -2.14
C ALA A 108 -16.92 -30.85 -2.72
N GLN A 109 -16.75 -31.01 -4.04
CA GLN A 109 -15.77 -30.27 -4.83
C GLN A 109 -16.42 -28.96 -5.31
N ILE A 110 -15.80 -27.82 -5.01
CA ILE A 110 -16.25 -26.51 -5.47
C ILE A 110 -15.13 -25.80 -6.21
N ASP A 111 -15.31 -25.61 -7.51
CA ASP A 111 -14.40 -24.86 -8.36
C ASP A 111 -14.91 -23.43 -8.53
N VAL A 112 -14.21 -22.47 -7.95
CA VAL A 112 -14.51 -21.04 -8.12
C VAL A 112 -13.70 -20.49 -9.29
N LYS A 113 -14.38 -19.91 -10.29
CA LYS A 113 -13.77 -19.32 -11.48
C LYS A 113 -14.27 -17.88 -11.69
N PHE A 114 -13.39 -16.96 -12.04
CA PHE A 114 -13.72 -15.56 -12.33
C PHE A 114 -14.01 -15.37 -13.82
N VAL A 115 -15.14 -14.73 -14.13
CA VAL A 115 -15.75 -14.77 -15.47
C VAL A 115 -15.90 -13.36 -16.06
N PHE A 116 -15.30 -13.13 -17.23
CA PHE A 116 -15.42 -11.89 -18.01
C PHE A 116 -15.27 -12.12 -19.51
N CYS A 117 -15.66 -11.13 -20.31
CA CYS A 117 -15.54 -11.13 -21.77
C CYS A 117 -14.11 -10.74 -22.23
N ASN A 118 -13.91 -10.69 -23.56
CA ASN A 118 -12.66 -10.34 -24.21
C ASN A 118 -11.99 -9.06 -23.65
N LEU A 119 -10.67 -9.14 -23.44
CA LEU A 119 -9.85 -8.05 -22.92
C LEU A 119 -9.62 -6.95 -23.97
N THR A 120 -9.87 -5.70 -23.60
CA THR A 120 -9.90 -4.56 -24.54
C THR A 120 -8.73 -3.60 -24.39
N LYS A 121 -8.01 -3.65 -23.27
CA LYS A 121 -6.84 -2.81 -22.98
C LYS A 121 -5.57 -3.66 -22.84
N GLU A 122 -4.39 -3.08 -23.06
CA GLU A 122 -3.11 -3.81 -22.92
C GLU A 122 -2.72 -4.09 -21.45
N ASP A 123 -3.06 -3.20 -20.51
CA ASP A 123 -2.85 -3.42 -19.07
C ASP A 123 -3.69 -4.61 -18.55
N GLN A 124 -4.95 -4.71 -18.98
CA GLN A 124 -5.81 -5.87 -18.71
C GLN A 124 -5.17 -7.17 -19.18
N LYS A 125 -4.62 -7.22 -20.42
CA LYS A 125 -3.98 -8.43 -20.95
C LYS A 125 -2.80 -8.88 -20.11
N VAL A 126 -1.92 -7.95 -19.70
CA VAL A 126 -0.75 -8.28 -18.89
C VAL A 126 -1.15 -8.76 -17.49
N LEU A 127 -2.06 -8.06 -16.81
CA LEU A 127 -2.47 -8.41 -15.45
C LEU A 127 -3.27 -9.72 -15.39
N VAL A 128 -4.21 -9.91 -16.32
CA VAL A 128 -5.01 -11.14 -16.38
C VAL A 128 -4.16 -12.35 -16.80
N ALA A 129 -3.19 -12.19 -17.70
CA ALA A 129 -2.25 -13.27 -18.03
C ALA A 129 -1.44 -13.71 -16.80
N LEU A 130 -0.98 -12.78 -15.97
CA LEU A 130 -0.30 -13.09 -14.71
C LEU A 130 -1.21 -13.79 -13.69
N GLU A 131 -2.51 -13.46 -13.65
CA GLU A 131 -3.47 -14.20 -12.82
C GLU A 131 -3.71 -15.63 -13.34
N ILE A 132 -3.93 -15.81 -14.65
CA ILE A 132 -4.09 -17.14 -15.28
C ILE A 132 -2.87 -18.01 -15.00
N MET A 133 -1.66 -17.50 -15.27
CA MET A 133 -0.39 -18.20 -15.02
C MET A 133 -0.13 -18.56 -13.55
N ARG A 134 -0.88 -17.98 -12.60
CA ARG A 134 -0.66 -18.17 -11.16
C ARG A 134 -1.74 -18.99 -10.46
N TYR A 135 -2.99 -18.88 -10.91
CA TYR A 135 -4.16 -19.44 -10.21
C TYR A 135 -5.04 -20.36 -11.08
N ASP A 136 -4.91 -20.31 -12.41
CA ASP A 136 -5.72 -21.08 -13.37
C ASP A 136 -7.25 -21.01 -13.13
N ASP A 137 -7.71 -19.85 -12.64
CA ASP A 137 -9.07 -19.65 -12.12
C ASP A 137 -9.88 -18.59 -12.87
N ILE A 138 -9.52 -18.30 -14.13
CA ILE A 138 -10.16 -17.28 -14.96
C ILE A 138 -10.74 -17.89 -16.24
N ILE A 139 -11.99 -17.55 -16.53
CA ILE A 139 -12.70 -17.86 -17.78
C ILE A 139 -12.84 -16.56 -18.58
N ILE A 140 -12.16 -16.48 -19.72
CA ILE A 140 -12.33 -15.40 -20.71
C ILE A 140 -13.30 -15.88 -21.79
N MET A 141 -14.43 -15.21 -21.90
CA MET A 141 -15.50 -15.54 -22.85
C MET A 141 -15.38 -14.70 -24.13
N ASN A 142 -15.72 -15.30 -25.28
CA ASN A 142 -15.70 -14.62 -26.57
C ASN A 142 -16.93 -13.70 -26.77
N CYS A 143 -17.05 -12.67 -25.93
CA CYS A 143 -18.08 -11.64 -25.97
C CYS A 143 -17.45 -10.24 -25.87
N LYS A 144 -18.28 -9.19 -25.93
CA LYS A 144 -17.90 -7.83 -25.52
C LYS A 144 -18.38 -7.60 -24.09
N GLU A 145 -17.51 -7.10 -23.22
CA GLU A 145 -17.84 -6.90 -21.79
C GLU A 145 -19.10 -6.03 -21.61
N ASN A 146 -20.08 -6.57 -20.88
CA ASN A 146 -21.42 -6.02 -20.74
C ASN A 146 -22.17 -6.65 -19.55
N MET A 147 -23.32 -6.07 -19.20
CA MET A 147 -24.28 -6.64 -18.25
C MET A 147 -25.53 -7.19 -18.98
N ASN A 148 -26.17 -6.33 -19.80
CA ASN A 148 -27.51 -6.56 -20.35
C ASN A 148 -27.55 -7.01 -21.83
N LYS A 149 -26.45 -7.52 -22.37
CA LYS A 149 -26.28 -7.92 -23.77
C LYS A 149 -25.61 -9.30 -23.87
N GLY A 150 -26.27 -10.30 -23.29
CA GLY A 150 -25.89 -11.71 -23.44
C GLY A 150 -24.67 -12.20 -22.65
N LYS A 151 -23.99 -11.43 -21.78
CA LYS A 151 -22.84 -11.96 -20.99
C LYS A 151 -23.21 -13.26 -20.25
N THR A 152 -24.38 -13.30 -19.63
CA THR A 152 -24.94 -14.48 -18.94
C THR A 152 -25.25 -15.63 -19.90
N TYR A 153 -25.79 -15.34 -21.10
CA TYR A 153 -25.97 -16.36 -22.14
C TYR A 153 -24.62 -16.97 -22.54
N THR A 154 -23.62 -16.13 -22.87
CA THR A 154 -22.29 -16.58 -23.27
C THR A 154 -21.62 -17.40 -22.18
N TYR A 155 -21.80 -17.05 -20.90
CA TYR A 155 -21.30 -17.85 -19.78
C TYR A 155 -21.85 -19.27 -19.83
N PHE A 156 -23.16 -19.46 -19.65
CA PHE A 156 -23.73 -20.81 -19.58
C PHE A 156 -23.57 -21.61 -20.88
N SER A 157 -23.78 -20.99 -22.05
CA SER A 157 -23.67 -21.70 -23.35
C SER A 157 -22.25 -22.15 -23.72
N SER A 158 -21.20 -21.53 -23.17
CA SER A 158 -19.82 -21.93 -23.45
C SER A 158 -19.35 -23.15 -22.62
N LEU A 159 -19.93 -23.38 -21.43
CA LEU A 159 -19.44 -24.37 -20.49
C LEU A 159 -19.45 -25.83 -21.01
N PRO A 160 -20.49 -26.31 -21.73
CA PRO A 160 -20.50 -27.67 -22.26
C PRO A 160 -19.48 -27.89 -23.40
N GLU A 161 -18.89 -26.82 -23.95
CA GLU A 161 -17.76 -26.93 -24.88
C GLU A 161 -16.42 -26.91 -24.14
N MET A 162 -16.29 -26.01 -23.15
CA MET A 162 -15.07 -25.85 -22.34
C MET A 162 -14.75 -27.05 -21.44
N PHE A 163 -15.76 -27.77 -20.98
CA PHE A 163 -15.62 -28.92 -20.06
C PHE A 163 -16.07 -30.24 -20.69
N ASN A 164 -15.96 -30.36 -22.02
CA ASN A 164 -16.27 -31.58 -22.76
C ASN A 164 -15.17 -32.65 -22.58
N ASP A 165 -15.20 -33.34 -21.45
CA ASP A 165 -14.29 -34.46 -21.12
C ASP A 165 -14.94 -35.79 -21.56
N THR A 166 -14.50 -36.33 -22.70
CA THR A 166 -15.04 -37.57 -23.30
C THR A 166 -14.74 -38.82 -22.49
N ASP A 167 -13.84 -38.75 -21.52
CA ASP A 167 -13.29 -39.92 -20.83
C ASP A 167 -14.07 -40.21 -19.52
N ARG A 168 -15.16 -39.47 -19.24
CA ARG A 168 -16.02 -39.64 -18.06
C ARG A 168 -17.46 -40.03 -18.42
N PRO A 169 -18.08 -40.98 -17.70
CA PRO A 169 -19.47 -41.38 -17.92
C PRO A 169 -20.50 -40.48 -17.20
N TYR A 170 -20.09 -39.34 -16.66
CA TYR A 170 -20.93 -38.42 -15.87
C TYR A 170 -20.57 -36.95 -16.16
N PRO A 171 -21.50 -36.00 -16.00
CA PRO A 171 -21.23 -34.58 -16.25
C PRO A 171 -20.13 -34.03 -15.33
N PRO A 172 -19.32 -33.07 -15.80
CA PRO A 172 -18.16 -32.56 -15.06
C PRO A 172 -18.56 -31.96 -13.72
N TYR A 173 -19.67 -31.21 -13.70
CA TYR A 173 -20.29 -30.67 -12.48
C TYR A 173 -21.73 -31.17 -12.36
N HIS A 174 -22.22 -31.25 -11.13
CA HIS A 174 -23.65 -31.47 -10.87
C HIS A 174 -24.42 -30.14 -10.98
N TYR A 175 -23.79 -29.03 -10.58
CA TYR A 175 -24.40 -27.70 -10.54
C TYR A 175 -23.46 -26.59 -11.03
N VAL A 176 -24.04 -25.54 -11.61
CA VAL A 176 -23.34 -24.33 -12.06
C VAL A 176 -24.01 -23.08 -11.48
N PHE A 177 -23.21 -22.19 -10.92
CA PHE A 177 -23.63 -20.97 -10.22
C PHE A 177 -23.21 -19.71 -11.00
N LYS A 178 -24.11 -18.73 -11.14
CA LYS A 178 -23.80 -17.31 -11.49
C LYS A 178 -23.76 -16.52 -10.19
N ALA A 179 -22.65 -15.87 -9.89
CA ALA A 179 -22.49 -15.03 -8.70
C ALA A 179 -21.93 -13.65 -9.07
N ASP A 180 -22.37 -12.60 -8.37
CA ASP A 180 -21.83 -11.24 -8.52
C ASP A 180 -20.60 -11.04 -7.61
N ASP A 181 -19.66 -10.18 -8.02
CA ASP A 181 -18.39 -9.97 -7.31
C ASP A 181 -18.50 -9.24 -5.95
N ASP A 182 -19.69 -8.83 -5.53
CA ASP A 182 -19.99 -8.32 -4.19
C ASP A 182 -21.03 -9.15 -3.40
N THR A 183 -21.20 -10.42 -3.76
CA THR A 183 -21.88 -11.41 -2.90
C THR A 183 -20.86 -12.28 -2.18
N TYR A 184 -21.02 -12.42 -0.86
CA TYR A 184 -20.32 -13.42 -0.06
C TYR A 184 -21.15 -14.69 0.04
N PHE A 185 -20.62 -15.82 -0.42
CA PHE A 185 -21.20 -17.15 -0.18
C PHE A 185 -20.45 -17.89 0.93
N ARG A 186 -21.23 -18.52 1.84
CA ARG A 186 -20.74 -19.47 2.84
C ARG A 186 -20.86 -20.88 2.28
N LEU A 187 -19.75 -21.47 1.87
CA LEU A 187 -19.73 -22.69 1.06
C LEU A 187 -20.29 -23.91 1.80
N ASP A 188 -20.05 -24.03 3.11
CA ASP A 188 -20.64 -25.10 3.94
C ASP A 188 -22.17 -25.04 3.94
N ASN A 189 -22.74 -23.86 4.20
CA ASN A 189 -24.20 -23.67 4.21
C ASN A 189 -24.83 -23.73 2.81
N LEU A 190 -24.04 -23.47 1.76
CA LEU A 190 -24.46 -23.72 0.38
C LEU A 190 -24.53 -25.24 0.12
N VAL A 191 -23.48 -25.99 0.43
CA VAL A 191 -23.47 -27.46 0.24
C VAL A 191 -24.57 -28.12 1.06
N GLU A 192 -24.75 -27.70 2.31
CA GLU A 192 -25.82 -28.17 3.19
C GLU A 192 -27.22 -27.93 2.61
N SER A 193 -27.48 -26.74 2.04
CA SER A 193 -28.78 -26.42 1.42
C SER A 193 -29.04 -27.16 0.10
N LEU A 194 -27.99 -27.64 -0.57
CA LEU A 194 -28.10 -28.35 -1.85
C LEU A 194 -28.18 -29.88 -1.71
N ARG A 195 -27.63 -30.48 -0.64
CA ARG A 195 -27.70 -31.93 -0.37
C ARG A 195 -29.09 -32.58 -0.51
N PRO A 196 -30.22 -31.97 -0.09
CA PRO A 196 -31.55 -32.57 -0.25
C PRO A 196 -32.23 -32.28 -1.60
N LEU A 197 -31.56 -31.58 -2.53
CA LEU A 197 -32.15 -31.12 -3.79
C LEU A 197 -31.79 -32.04 -4.98
N PRO A 198 -32.63 -32.13 -6.02
CA PRO A 198 -32.34 -32.93 -7.20
C PRO A 198 -31.11 -32.41 -7.96
N ARG A 199 -30.42 -33.31 -8.67
CA ARG A 199 -29.26 -32.99 -9.53
C ARG A 199 -29.67 -32.62 -10.98
N GLU A 200 -30.98 -32.60 -11.28
CA GLU A 200 -31.57 -32.35 -12.62
C GLU A 200 -32.73 -31.33 -12.55
N ASP A 201 -32.92 -30.57 -13.63
CA ASP A 201 -33.93 -29.51 -13.83
C ASP A 201 -34.13 -28.57 -12.62
N LEU A 202 -33.02 -28.28 -11.90
CA LEU A 202 -32.96 -27.46 -10.68
C LEU A 202 -32.70 -25.99 -11.01
N TYR A 203 -33.42 -25.07 -10.36
CA TYR A 203 -33.10 -23.64 -10.34
C TYR A 203 -33.21 -23.10 -8.91
N TYR A 204 -32.06 -22.83 -8.31
CA TYR A 204 -31.91 -22.41 -6.91
C TYR A 204 -31.50 -20.94 -6.85
N GLY A 205 -32.12 -20.15 -5.96
CA GLY A 205 -31.71 -18.78 -5.69
C GLY A 205 -32.72 -17.97 -4.88
N TYR A 206 -32.51 -16.66 -4.80
CA TYR A 206 -33.40 -15.74 -4.07
C TYR A 206 -34.49 -15.17 -4.98
N VAL A 207 -35.76 -15.49 -4.76
CA VAL A 207 -36.82 -15.09 -5.71
C VAL A 207 -37.19 -13.60 -5.65
N ILE A 208 -37.34 -12.97 -6.82
CA ILE A 208 -37.84 -11.61 -7.01
C ILE A 208 -39.30 -11.67 -7.48
N PRO A 209 -40.21 -10.76 -7.04
CA PRO A 209 -40.02 -9.66 -6.09
C PRO A 209 -39.76 -10.15 -4.65
N CYS A 210 -39.07 -9.32 -3.88
CA CYS A 210 -38.65 -9.67 -2.52
C CYS A 210 -39.81 -10.02 -1.57
N ARG A 211 -41.03 -9.54 -1.84
CA ARG A 211 -42.26 -9.90 -1.09
C ARG A 211 -42.86 -11.28 -1.39
N SER A 212 -42.47 -11.96 -2.48
CA SER A 212 -42.98 -13.31 -2.80
C SER A 212 -42.19 -14.40 -2.09
N MET A 213 -42.85 -15.46 -1.62
CA MET A 213 -42.17 -16.71 -1.22
C MET A 213 -42.29 -17.83 -2.26
N ASP A 214 -43.15 -17.67 -3.27
CA ASP A 214 -43.30 -18.60 -4.39
C ASP A 214 -42.09 -18.51 -5.35
N PRO A 215 -41.36 -19.61 -5.62
CA PRO A 215 -40.20 -19.64 -6.51
C PRO A 215 -40.54 -19.53 -8.02
N PHE A 216 -41.81 -19.64 -8.43
CA PHE A 216 -42.21 -19.66 -9.84
C PHE A 216 -42.54 -18.29 -10.44
N VAL A 217 -42.78 -17.25 -9.62
CA VAL A 217 -43.37 -15.98 -10.06
C VAL A 217 -42.60 -15.28 -11.19
N HIS A 218 -41.40 -14.75 -10.92
CA HIS A 218 -40.58 -14.04 -11.93
C HIS A 218 -39.21 -14.68 -12.18
N TYR A 219 -38.22 -14.41 -11.33
CA TYR A 219 -36.82 -14.80 -11.53
C TYR A 219 -36.02 -14.83 -10.21
N MET A 220 -34.83 -15.45 -10.22
CA MET A 220 -33.89 -15.42 -9.09
C MET A 220 -32.93 -14.24 -9.19
N SER A 221 -32.62 -13.57 -8.08
CA SER A 221 -31.84 -12.33 -8.04
C SER A 221 -30.36 -12.53 -8.38
N GLY A 222 -29.80 -11.55 -9.09
CA GLY A 222 -28.42 -11.50 -9.57
C GLY A 222 -27.34 -11.55 -8.49
N MET A 223 -27.69 -11.36 -7.21
CA MET A 223 -26.83 -11.73 -6.09
C MET A 223 -26.18 -13.10 -6.29
N GLY A 224 -26.97 -14.01 -6.85
CA GLY A 224 -26.51 -15.20 -7.52
C GLY A 224 -27.57 -16.29 -7.51
N TYR A 225 -27.49 -17.17 -8.50
CA TYR A 225 -28.39 -18.30 -8.67
C TYR A 225 -27.66 -19.47 -9.31
N MET A 226 -28.24 -20.65 -9.14
CA MET A 226 -27.66 -21.92 -9.55
C MET A 226 -28.62 -22.69 -10.43
N ILE A 227 -28.08 -23.42 -11.39
CA ILE A 227 -28.79 -24.42 -12.19
C ILE A 227 -28.08 -25.76 -12.16
N SER A 228 -28.81 -26.84 -12.43
CA SER A 228 -28.24 -28.16 -12.74
C SER A 228 -27.64 -28.19 -14.15
N TRP A 229 -26.73 -29.14 -14.38
CA TRP A 229 -25.95 -29.22 -15.62
C TRP A 229 -26.81 -29.44 -16.88
N ASP A 230 -27.91 -30.18 -16.79
CA ASP A 230 -28.86 -30.41 -17.89
C ASP A 230 -29.50 -29.10 -18.41
N ILE A 231 -29.67 -28.09 -17.54
CA ILE A 231 -30.13 -26.76 -17.95
C ILE A 231 -29.00 -25.98 -18.63
N VAL A 232 -27.74 -26.17 -18.24
CA VAL A 232 -26.57 -25.55 -18.89
C VAL A 232 -26.45 -26.03 -20.35
N GLU A 233 -26.59 -27.34 -20.56
CA GLU A 233 -26.60 -27.97 -21.88
C GLU A 233 -27.81 -27.49 -22.70
N TRP A 234 -29.01 -27.46 -22.11
CA TRP A 234 -30.17 -26.88 -22.78
C TRP A 234 -30.00 -25.40 -23.16
N ILE A 235 -29.28 -24.58 -22.36
CA ILE A 235 -29.02 -23.17 -22.71
C ILE A 235 -28.12 -23.04 -23.95
N ARG A 236 -27.19 -23.99 -24.18
CA ARG A 236 -26.32 -24.02 -25.37
C ARG A 236 -27.11 -24.36 -26.64
N ASP A 237 -27.97 -25.36 -26.57
CA ASP A 237 -28.61 -25.96 -27.75
C ASP A 237 -29.97 -25.32 -28.08
N SER A 238 -30.57 -24.58 -27.14
CA SER A 238 -31.92 -24.00 -27.30
C SER A 238 -31.91 -22.65 -28.02
N GLU A 239 -32.78 -22.53 -29.02
CA GLU A 239 -33.06 -21.25 -29.69
C GLU A 239 -33.73 -20.21 -28.77
N ILE A 240 -34.29 -20.60 -27.61
CA ILE A 240 -34.99 -19.66 -26.72
C ILE A 240 -34.01 -18.67 -26.05
N PRO A 241 -32.99 -19.10 -25.25
CA PRO A 241 -31.97 -18.19 -24.74
C PRO A 241 -31.19 -17.45 -25.82
N LYS A 242 -30.95 -18.15 -26.95
CA LYS A 242 -30.16 -17.67 -28.08
C LYS A 242 -30.81 -16.50 -28.84
N ASN A 243 -32.13 -16.47 -28.96
CA ASN A 243 -32.84 -15.35 -29.60
C ASN A 243 -33.26 -14.25 -28.59
N HIS A 244 -33.34 -14.55 -27.29
CA HIS A 244 -33.74 -13.60 -26.24
C HIS A 244 -32.54 -13.18 -25.34
N MET A 245 -31.42 -12.71 -25.92
CA MET A 245 -30.20 -12.37 -25.15
C MET A 245 -30.14 -10.95 -24.52
N GLU A 246 -30.96 -9.98 -24.95
CA GLU A 246 -30.84 -8.57 -24.49
C GLU A 246 -31.90 -8.19 -23.45
N GLY A 247 -31.44 -7.57 -22.35
CA GLY A 247 -32.29 -7.10 -21.25
C GLY A 247 -31.59 -7.23 -19.87
N PRO A 248 -32.27 -6.90 -18.76
CA PRO A 248 -31.76 -7.15 -17.41
C PRO A 248 -31.58 -8.66 -17.20
N GLU A 249 -30.36 -9.12 -16.88
CA GLU A 249 -29.96 -10.50 -17.16
C GLU A 249 -30.73 -11.53 -16.34
N ASP A 250 -31.00 -11.23 -15.06
CA ASP A 250 -31.76 -12.12 -14.17
C ASP A 250 -33.20 -12.35 -14.67
N LYS A 251 -33.84 -11.25 -15.12
CA LYS A 251 -35.22 -11.26 -15.60
C LYS A 251 -35.33 -12.08 -16.87
N ILE A 252 -34.43 -11.83 -17.81
CA ILE A 252 -34.31 -12.55 -19.07
C ILE A 252 -34.04 -14.03 -18.82
N PHE A 253 -33.15 -14.38 -17.89
CA PHE A 253 -32.88 -15.76 -17.51
C PHE A 253 -34.12 -16.47 -16.93
N GLY A 254 -34.87 -15.80 -16.04
CA GLY A 254 -36.14 -16.34 -15.52
C GLY A 254 -37.24 -16.48 -16.58
N GLU A 255 -37.20 -15.65 -17.63
CA GLU A 255 -38.08 -15.75 -18.80
C GLU A 255 -37.71 -16.94 -19.68
N TRP A 256 -36.41 -17.18 -19.98
CA TRP A 256 -35.96 -18.39 -20.67
C TRP A 256 -36.44 -19.68 -20.00
N MET A 257 -36.32 -19.76 -18.66
CA MET A 257 -36.76 -20.95 -17.91
C MET A 257 -38.29 -21.16 -18.02
N ARG A 258 -39.08 -20.08 -18.09
CA ARG A 258 -40.54 -20.15 -18.25
C ARG A 258 -40.94 -20.58 -19.67
N GLU A 259 -40.33 -19.95 -20.68
CA GLU A 259 -40.56 -20.20 -22.11
C GLU A 259 -40.10 -21.60 -22.54
N GLY A 260 -38.94 -22.05 -22.04
CA GLY A 260 -38.39 -23.38 -22.30
C GLY A 260 -39.03 -24.53 -21.51
N HIS A 261 -39.97 -24.25 -20.60
CA HIS A 261 -40.57 -25.20 -19.67
C HIS A 261 -39.53 -26.00 -18.84
N ARG A 262 -38.42 -25.33 -18.51
CA ARG A 262 -37.31 -25.79 -17.68
C ARG A 262 -37.43 -25.26 -16.25
N ALA A 263 -36.57 -25.77 -15.38
CA ALA A 263 -36.57 -25.47 -13.97
C ALA A 263 -37.93 -25.77 -13.33
N ARG A 264 -38.36 -27.04 -13.37
CA ARG A 264 -39.50 -27.55 -12.60
C ARG A 264 -39.15 -27.65 -11.12
N ASN A 265 -37.89 -28.00 -10.80
CA ASN A 265 -37.40 -28.04 -9.43
C ASN A 265 -36.88 -26.65 -9.03
N ARG A 266 -37.77 -25.71 -8.67
CA ARG A 266 -37.35 -24.37 -8.23
C ARG A 266 -37.24 -24.27 -6.71
N PHE A 267 -36.10 -23.79 -6.22
CA PHE A 267 -35.85 -23.59 -4.79
C PHE A 267 -35.62 -22.11 -4.47
N ASN A 268 -36.45 -21.56 -3.58
CA ASN A 268 -36.35 -20.19 -3.09
C ASN A 268 -35.54 -20.15 -1.78
N ALA A 269 -34.27 -19.76 -1.88
CA ALA A 269 -33.30 -19.68 -0.78
C ALA A 269 -33.48 -18.46 0.15
N LYS A 270 -34.68 -17.88 0.23
CA LYS A 270 -34.98 -16.77 1.17
C LYS A 270 -34.69 -17.13 2.62
N TRP A 271 -34.43 -16.10 3.42
CA TRP A 271 -33.88 -16.16 4.78
C TRP A 271 -32.42 -16.65 4.87
N SER A 272 -31.97 -17.53 3.96
CA SER A 272 -30.55 -17.90 3.85
C SER A 272 -29.75 -16.99 2.90
N MET A 273 -30.40 -16.37 1.92
CA MET A 273 -29.82 -15.40 0.98
C MET A 273 -30.56 -14.06 1.10
N TYR A 274 -29.83 -12.94 1.16
CA TYR A 274 -30.40 -11.60 1.32
C TYR A 274 -29.38 -10.49 1.03
N ASN A 275 -29.87 -9.25 0.87
CA ASN A 275 -29.02 -8.06 0.80
C ASN A 275 -28.51 -7.66 2.20
N HIS A 276 -27.28 -7.17 2.29
CA HIS A 276 -26.68 -6.63 3.52
C HIS A 276 -27.62 -5.67 4.26
N PRO A 277 -27.77 -5.76 5.61
CA PRO A 277 -28.81 -5.05 6.38
C PRO A 277 -28.93 -3.55 6.07
N GLU A 278 -27.79 -2.90 5.85
CA GLU A 278 -27.72 -1.47 5.50
C GLU A 278 -27.39 -1.25 4.01
N PRO A 279 -28.07 -0.30 3.32
CA PRO A 279 -29.28 0.40 3.76
C PRO A 279 -30.51 -0.51 3.72
N PRO A 280 -31.48 -0.35 4.64
CA PRO A 280 -32.65 -1.23 4.70
C PRO A 280 -33.55 -1.07 3.46
N THR A 281 -34.00 -2.20 2.92
CA THR A 281 -34.91 -2.31 1.78
C THR A 281 -35.92 -3.45 2.01
N THR A 282 -36.81 -3.70 1.04
CA THR A 282 -37.71 -4.88 1.06
C THR A 282 -36.99 -6.22 0.85
N CYS A 283 -35.66 -6.22 0.71
CA CYS A 283 -34.82 -7.38 0.37
C CYS A 283 -33.66 -7.61 1.38
N THR A 284 -33.68 -6.90 2.50
CA THR A 284 -32.67 -6.96 3.57
C THR A 284 -33.30 -7.49 4.86
N HIS A 285 -32.53 -8.26 5.63
CA HIS A 285 -32.77 -8.46 7.05
C HIS A 285 -31.42 -8.47 7.79
N GLU A 286 -31.46 -8.61 9.12
CA GLU A 286 -30.27 -8.78 9.96
C GLU A 286 -29.37 -9.95 9.52
N LEU A 287 -28.09 -9.88 9.90
CA LEU A 287 -27.18 -11.01 9.71
C LEU A 287 -27.64 -12.19 10.58
N TRP A 288 -27.70 -13.39 9.98
CA TRP A 288 -28.31 -14.58 10.58
C TRP A 288 -27.32 -15.77 10.64
N PRO A 289 -27.35 -16.67 11.64
CA PRO A 289 -26.35 -17.74 11.76
C PRO A 289 -26.36 -18.76 10.60
N ASN A 290 -27.54 -19.02 10.03
CA ASN A 290 -27.74 -20.04 8.97
C ASN A 290 -27.72 -19.44 7.55
N THR A 291 -27.06 -18.29 7.37
CA THR A 291 -26.93 -17.63 6.06
C THR A 291 -26.07 -18.41 5.09
N THR A 292 -26.57 -18.59 3.88
CA THR A 292 -25.85 -19.08 2.70
C THR A 292 -25.20 -17.94 1.92
N ALA A 293 -25.83 -16.76 1.79
CA ALA A 293 -25.27 -15.63 1.05
C ALA A 293 -25.65 -14.23 1.56
N VAL A 294 -24.71 -13.27 1.48
CA VAL A 294 -24.96 -11.84 1.73
C VAL A 294 -24.50 -11.00 0.54
N HIS A 295 -25.41 -10.18 0.00
CA HIS A 295 -25.22 -9.35 -1.20
C HIS A 295 -25.14 -7.85 -0.89
N LEU A 296 -24.82 -7.02 -1.89
CA LEU A 296 -24.61 -5.57 -1.77
C LEU A 296 -23.40 -5.19 -0.89
N LEU A 297 -22.36 -6.04 -0.86
CA LEU A 297 -21.09 -5.80 -0.18
C LEU A 297 -20.16 -4.90 -1.04
N LYS A 298 -20.72 -3.82 -1.58
CA LYS A 298 -20.03 -2.92 -2.53
C LYS A 298 -18.81 -2.18 -1.92
N ASN A 299 -18.68 -2.10 -0.59
CA ASN A 299 -17.55 -1.47 0.11
C ASN A 299 -16.86 -2.43 1.11
N GLN A 300 -15.63 -2.12 1.53
CA GLN A 300 -14.84 -2.96 2.43
C GLN A 300 -15.43 -3.07 3.85
N GLU A 301 -16.10 -2.04 4.34
CA GLU A 301 -16.75 -2.01 5.65
C GLU A 301 -17.80 -3.11 5.80
N LYS A 302 -18.73 -3.24 4.83
CA LYS A 302 -19.74 -4.30 4.82
C LYS A 302 -19.12 -5.70 4.79
N TRP A 303 -18.03 -5.89 4.04
CA TRP A 303 -17.28 -7.16 4.06
C TRP A 303 -16.71 -7.46 5.45
N ILE A 304 -16.10 -6.47 6.11
CA ILE A 304 -15.55 -6.64 7.47
C ILE A 304 -16.66 -6.94 8.47
N GLN A 305 -17.78 -6.20 8.46
CA GLN A 305 -18.95 -6.46 9.30
C GLN A 305 -19.48 -7.89 9.11
N THR A 306 -19.64 -8.32 7.86
CA THR A 306 -20.14 -9.64 7.48
C THR A 306 -19.18 -10.77 7.93
N LEU A 307 -17.89 -10.67 7.60
CA LEU A 307 -16.88 -11.70 7.93
C LEU A 307 -16.63 -11.80 9.46
N ASN A 308 -16.72 -10.67 10.18
CA ASN A 308 -16.64 -10.67 11.64
C ASN A 308 -17.85 -11.35 12.29
N TYR A 309 -19.07 -11.06 11.81
CA TYR A 309 -20.29 -11.73 12.31
C TYR A 309 -20.21 -13.24 12.11
N PHE A 310 -19.76 -13.70 10.95
CA PHE A 310 -19.56 -15.13 10.66
C PHE A 310 -18.30 -15.73 11.28
N ASN A 311 -17.55 -14.97 12.09
CA ASN A 311 -16.39 -15.43 12.85
C ASN A 311 -15.27 -16.05 12.01
N VAL A 312 -15.18 -15.73 10.70
CA VAL A 312 -14.32 -16.41 9.71
C VAL A 312 -12.83 -16.41 10.12
N THR A 313 -12.38 -15.37 10.84
CA THR A 313 -11.00 -15.20 11.31
C THR A 313 -10.78 -15.58 12.79
N ARG A 314 -11.82 -16.00 13.53
CA ARG A 314 -11.83 -16.11 15.00
C ARG A 314 -10.83 -17.11 15.56
N HIS A 315 -10.61 -18.22 14.87
CA HIS A 315 -9.61 -19.24 15.26
C HIS A 315 -8.17 -18.72 15.22
N ILE A 316 -7.90 -17.68 14.42
CA ILE A 316 -6.59 -17.03 14.34
C ILE A 316 -6.53 -15.82 15.28
N LEU A 317 -7.61 -15.03 15.41
CA LEU A 317 -7.66 -13.90 16.34
C LEU A 317 -7.47 -14.33 17.81
N THR A 318 -7.98 -15.50 18.20
CA THR A 318 -7.76 -16.10 19.53
C THR A 318 -6.30 -16.46 19.79
N TRP A 319 -5.53 -16.82 18.75
CA TRP A 319 -4.07 -17.00 18.81
C TRP A 319 -3.31 -15.67 18.83
N LEU A 320 -3.73 -14.70 18.01
CA LEU A 320 -3.05 -13.41 17.88
C LEU A 320 -3.28 -12.45 19.07
N SER A 321 -4.34 -12.63 19.85
CA SER A 321 -4.60 -11.85 21.07
C SER A 321 -5.48 -12.61 22.08
N PRO A 322 -4.91 -13.51 22.90
CA PRO A 322 -5.68 -14.29 23.88
C PRO A 322 -6.49 -13.45 24.87
N ASN A 323 -6.02 -12.24 25.21
CA ASN A 323 -6.61 -11.39 26.24
C ASN A 323 -7.85 -10.59 25.78
N LEU A 324 -8.26 -10.67 24.51
CA LEU A 324 -9.31 -9.80 23.94
C LEU A 324 -10.75 -10.30 24.19
N LEU A 325 -10.93 -11.48 24.81
CA LEU A 325 -12.24 -12.09 25.05
C LEU A 325 -12.81 -11.90 26.46
N SER A 326 -12.15 -11.14 27.34
CA SER A 326 -12.62 -10.95 28.73
C SER A 326 -13.74 -9.91 28.92
N GLN A 327 -14.31 -9.34 27.84
CA GLN A 327 -15.29 -8.25 27.90
C GLN A 327 -16.52 -8.41 26.98
N SER A 328 -16.80 -9.60 26.45
CA SER A 328 -17.95 -9.85 25.56
C SER A 328 -18.86 -11.00 26.01
N ASN A 329 -19.26 -10.98 27.28
CA ASN A 329 -20.31 -11.85 27.82
C ASN A 329 -21.35 -11.05 28.62
N GLN A 330 -22.35 -10.51 27.93
CA GLN A 330 -23.62 -10.10 28.53
C GLN A 330 -24.77 -10.61 27.65
N SER A 331 -25.56 -11.53 28.20
CA SER A 331 -26.84 -11.99 27.67
C SER A 331 -27.83 -12.18 28.83
N PRO A 332 -29.14 -11.99 28.60
CA PRO A 332 -30.13 -11.91 29.68
C PRO A 332 -30.52 -13.28 30.29
N PRO A 333 -31.17 -13.32 31.47
CA PRO A 333 -31.06 -14.46 32.39
C PRO A 333 -32.18 -15.53 32.36
N LEU A 334 -31.76 -16.75 32.72
CA LEU A 334 -32.46 -17.86 33.40
C LEU A 334 -33.71 -18.54 32.77
N LYS A 335 -33.60 -19.88 32.68
CA LYS A 335 -34.47 -20.85 33.39
C LYS A 335 -33.62 -22.06 33.84
N THR A 336 -34.07 -22.81 34.85
CA THR A 336 -33.25 -23.75 35.66
C THR A 336 -33.86 -25.17 35.76
N VAL A 337 -33.13 -26.09 36.43
CA VAL A 337 -33.52 -27.44 36.96
C VAL A 337 -33.24 -28.63 36.01
N PRO A 338 -32.65 -29.78 36.47
CA PRO A 338 -31.69 -30.07 37.56
C PRO A 338 -30.41 -30.83 37.05
N PRO A 339 -29.45 -31.31 37.89
CA PRO A 339 -28.16 -31.86 37.43
C PRO A 339 -28.05 -33.40 37.37
N ILE A 340 -27.01 -33.90 36.68
CA ILE A 340 -26.47 -35.28 36.72
C ILE A 340 -24.93 -35.20 36.88
N VAL A 341 -24.33 -36.23 37.51
CA VAL A 341 -22.88 -36.46 37.70
C VAL A 341 -22.62 -37.98 37.63
N ILE A 342 -21.39 -38.51 37.46
CA ILE A 342 -20.04 -37.91 37.57
C ILE A 342 -19.27 -38.09 36.21
N HIS A 343 -17.94 -38.13 36.01
CA HIS A 343 -16.75 -38.36 36.86
C HIS A 343 -15.52 -37.53 36.40
N ASP A 344 -14.45 -37.72 37.17
CA ASP A 344 -13.13 -37.09 37.16
C ASP A 344 -12.20 -37.40 35.95
N THR A 345 -11.49 -36.36 35.47
CA THR A 345 -10.01 -36.20 35.22
C THR A 345 -9.10 -37.37 34.73
N PRO A 346 -7.86 -37.10 34.22
CA PRO A 346 -7.34 -35.94 33.45
C PRO A 346 -6.29 -36.25 32.33
N HIS A 347 -6.02 -35.24 31.46
CA HIS A 347 -4.75 -35.00 30.72
C HIS A 347 -4.27 -36.09 29.70
N GLN A 348 -3.30 -35.87 28.78
CA GLN A 348 -2.25 -34.85 28.60
C GLN A 348 -2.15 -34.28 27.15
N PHE A 349 -1.48 -33.12 27.02
CA PHE A 349 -0.87 -32.60 25.78
C PHE A 349 0.57 -33.12 25.63
N VAL A 350 1.23 -32.94 24.46
CA VAL A 350 2.45 -32.09 24.32
C VAL A 350 3.06 -32.14 22.90
N THR A 351 3.60 -30.99 22.48
CA THR A 351 4.32 -30.73 21.21
C THR A 351 5.80 -31.15 21.28
N LEU A 352 6.44 -31.45 20.13
CA LEU A 352 7.90 -31.53 20.05
C LEU A 352 8.52 -30.82 18.84
N ILE A 353 9.61 -30.10 19.12
CA ILE A 353 10.60 -29.44 18.25
C ILE A 353 11.91 -29.60 19.06
N PRO A 354 13.05 -30.14 18.55
CA PRO A 354 14.01 -29.25 17.86
C PRO A 354 15.09 -29.85 16.92
N SER A 355 15.78 -28.90 16.25
CA SER A 355 17.25 -28.83 16.01
C SER A 355 18.02 -29.74 15.02
N TYR A 356 18.45 -29.08 13.93
CA TYR A 356 19.86 -28.84 13.50
C TYR A 356 20.67 -29.74 12.51
N LEU A 357 21.42 -28.99 11.68
CA LEU A 357 22.68 -29.25 10.95
C LEU A 357 22.73 -30.01 9.60
N ALA A 358 22.81 -29.19 8.53
CA ALA A 358 23.94 -29.07 7.58
C ALA A 358 24.24 -30.13 6.47
N LEU A 359 24.02 -29.67 5.22
CA LEU A 359 24.86 -29.88 4.00
C LEU A 359 24.99 -31.31 3.42
N PRO A 360 25.52 -31.48 2.18
CA PRO A 360 25.83 -30.51 1.10
C PRO A 360 24.98 -30.77 -0.17
N LEU A 361 25.36 -30.16 -1.31
CA LEU A 361 25.38 -30.66 -2.72
C LEU A 361 25.43 -29.42 -3.66
N SER A 362 26.55 -29.09 -4.31
CA SER A 362 27.21 -29.76 -5.46
C SER A 362 26.57 -29.41 -6.82
N PHE A 363 27.17 -28.45 -7.53
CA PHE A 363 26.85 -28.15 -8.93
C PHE A 363 27.45 -29.21 -9.87
N PRO A 364 26.68 -29.81 -10.79
CA PRO A 364 27.23 -30.62 -11.87
C PRO A 364 27.79 -29.73 -12.98
N PHE A 365 29.11 -29.63 -13.09
CA PHE A 365 29.75 -29.27 -14.36
C PHE A 365 29.55 -30.41 -15.36
N HIS A 366 29.25 -30.07 -16.62
CA HIS A 366 29.45 -30.98 -17.75
C HIS A 366 30.11 -30.24 -18.91
N ASN A 367 31.24 -30.78 -19.36
CA ASN A 367 31.98 -30.26 -20.50
C ASN A 367 31.34 -30.80 -21.79
N HIS A 368 31.04 -29.92 -22.73
CA HIS A 368 30.98 -30.30 -24.14
C HIS A 368 31.98 -29.47 -24.94
N THR A 369 32.98 -30.16 -25.50
CA THR A 369 34.09 -29.56 -26.22
C THR A 369 33.78 -29.55 -27.72
N THR A 370 33.56 -28.36 -28.30
CA THR A 370 33.42 -28.21 -29.76
C THR A 370 34.16 -26.96 -30.24
N THR A 371 34.83 -27.09 -31.38
CA THR A 371 35.92 -26.19 -31.83
C THR A 371 35.45 -24.91 -32.55
N LEU A 372 36.10 -23.78 -32.25
CA LEU A 372 36.06 -22.57 -33.10
C LEU A 372 36.89 -22.75 -34.39
N PRO A 373 36.48 -22.06 -35.47
CA PRO A 373 37.41 -21.39 -36.39
C PRO A 373 37.43 -19.86 -36.19
N ARG A 374 38.55 -19.20 -36.55
CA ARG A 374 38.71 -17.73 -36.52
C ARG A 374 38.45 -17.07 -37.90
N PRO A 375 38.20 -15.75 -37.97
CA PRO A 375 37.66 -15.08 -39.16
C PRO A 375 38.70 -14.73 -40.25
N LYS A 376 38.21 -14.37 -41.44
CA LYS A 376 38.99 -13.74 -42.53
C LYS A 376 38.40 -12.37 -42.93
N LYS A 377 39.23 -11.51 -43.52
CA LYS A 377 38.89 -10.13 -43.96
C LYS A 377 38.09 -10.11 -45.28
N PRO A 378 37.34 -9.02 -45.58
CA PRO A 378 36.72 -8.78 -46.88
C PRO A 378 37.70 -8.18 -47.91
N GLN A 379 37.38 -8.29 -49.20
CA GLN A 379 38.01 -7.55 -50.31
C GLN A 379 37.00 -7.13 -51.39
N ASN A 380 37.42 -6.18 -52.23
CA ASN A 380 36.61 -5.33 -53.14
C ASN A 380 36.21 -5.97 -54.47
N ILE A 381 35.29 -5.31 -55.20
CA ILE A 381 35.32 -4.91 -56.64
C ILE A 381 33.93 -4.26 -56.93
N THR A 382 33.78 -2.93 -57.10
CA THR A 382 33.90 -2.09 -58.33
C THR A 382 32.99 -2.56 -59.50
N HIS A 383 32.28 -1.71 -60.28
CA HIS A 383 32.66 -0.44 -60.93
C HIS A 383 31.46 0.50 -61.27
N THR A 384 31.72 1.83 -61.32
CA THR A 384 31.23 2.93 -62.23
C THR A 384 29.76 3.00 -62.75
N HIS A 385 29.18 4.13 -63.23
CA HIS A 385 29.70 5.38 -63.85
C HIS A 385 28.80 6.61 -63.54
N SER A 386 29.31 7.82 -63.85
CA SER A 386 28.62 9.14 -63.84
C SER A 386 28.26 9.60 -65.27
N PRO A 387 27.37 10.61 -65.52
CA PRO A 387 27.67 12.04 -65.29
C PRO A 387 26.46 12.97 -64.94
N SER A 388 26.69 14.28 -64.98
CA SER A 388 25.78 15.44 -64.72
C SER A 388 25.97 16.51 -65.82
N PRO A 389 25.47 17.78 -65.74
CA PRO A 389 24.26 18.38 -65.12
C PRO A 389 23.42 19.28 -66.10
N VAL A 390 22.20 19.71 -65.73
CA VAL A 390 21.51 20.89 -66.34
C VAL A 390 20.73 21.67 -65.26
N SER A 391 20.51 22.98 -65.47
CA SER A 391 19.92 23.96 -64.54
C SER A 391 18.45 24.34 -64.84
N ALA A 392 17.71 24.78 -63.82
CA ALA A 392 16.78 25.95 -63.80
C ALA A 392 15.78 25.89 -62.61
N GLY A 393 15.08 27.00 -62.33
CA GLY A 393 13.87 27.03 -61.48
C GLY A 393 14.05 27.77 -60.14
N ALA A 394 13.37 28.92 -59.97
CA ALA A 394 13.59 29.84 -58.86
C ALA A 394 12.55 29.77 -57.71
N ALA A 395 12.94 30.41 -56.60
CA ALA A 395 12.10 31.14 -55.63
C ALA A 395 11.44 30.46 -54.41
N ALA A 396 11.46 31.22 -53.31
CA ALA A 396 10.49 31.30 -52.22
C ALA A 396 10.40 30.18 -51.14
N THR A 397 11.33 30.25 -50.17
CA THR A 397 11.04 30.41 -48.72
C THR A 397 9.98 29.51 -48.04
N ARG A 398 10.40 28.66 -47.07
CA ARG A 398 10.24 28.90 -45.59
C ARG A 398 10.58 27.65 -44.73
N ALA A 399 11.44 27.85 -43.73
CA ALA A 399 11.58 27.07 -42.48
C ALA A 399 11.58 25.51 -42.50
N ARG A 400 12.78 24.89 -42.53
CA ARG A 400 13.18 23.79 -41.62
C ARG A 400 14.65 23.35 -41.84
N ARG A 401 15.53 23.63 -40.85
CA ARG A 401 16.69 22.80 -40.40
C ARG A 401 17.70 23.65 -39.61
N ARG A 402 17.86 23.33 -38.32
CA ARG A 402 19.14 23.28 -37.56
C ARG A 402 18.85 22.75 -36.16
N SER A 403 18.99 21.44 -36.02
CA SER A 403 19.24 20.79 -34.73
C SER A 403 20.76 20.52 -34.63
N LEU A 404 21.25 20.17 -33.43
CA LEU A 404 22.66 20.05 -33.05
C LEU A 404 23.47 21.36 -33.14
N ALA A 405 23.37 22.18 -32.08
CA ALA A 405 24.48 22.99 -31.53
C ALA A 405 24.03 23.73 -30.27
N PHE A 406 23.99 23.08 -29.09
CA PHE A 406 23.82 23.78 -27.81
C PHE A 406 24.46 23.02 -26.62
N LEU A 407 25.77 22.79 -26.73
CA LEU A 407 26.66 22.57 -25.60
C LEU A 407 27.76 23.64 -25.70
N LEU A 408 28.27 24.13 -24.56
CA LEU A 408 29.07 25.37 -24.39
C LEU A 408 28.23 26.67 -24.36
N LEU A 409 27.85 27.14 -23.16
CA LEU A 409 27.62 28.58 -22.87
C LEU A 409 27.67 28.94 -21.37
N LEU A 410 28.76 28.54 -20.72
CA LEU A 410 29.32 29.18 -19.52
C LEU A 410 30.82 29.38 -19.83
N PRO A 411 31.46 30.54 -19.54
CA PRO A 411 31.12 31.50 -18.49
C PRO A 411 31.07 32.99 -18.92
N HIS A 412 30.11 33.78 -18.43
CA HIS A 412 30.23 35.26 -18.43
C HIS A 412 29.34 35.96 -17.39
N PHE A 413 29.70 35.87 -16.10
CA PHE A 413 29.20 36.79 -15.06
C PHE A 413 30.26 37.01 -13.97
N ALA A 414 31.34 37.70 -14.35
CA ALA A 414 32.46 38.02 -13.47
C ALA A 414 32.88 39.50 -13.62
N ARG A 415 31.96 40.43 -13.27
CA ARG A 415 32.24 41.85 -12.98
C ARG A 415 31.00 42.56 -12.44
N LEU A 416 30.84 42.56 -11.11
CA LEU A 416 30.24 43.68 -10.40
C LEU A 416 31.03 43.88 -9.11
N SER A 417 31.53 45.09 -8.87
CA SER A 417 32.44 45.39 -7.77
C SER A 417 31.69 45.66 -6.47
N SER A 418 32.16 45.01 -5.39
CA SER A 418 32.20 45.40 -3.96
C SER A 418 31.23 46.45 -3.38
N PRO A 419 30.77 46.31 -2.12
CA PRO A 419 31.47 45.59 -1.04
C PRO A 419 30.58 44.61 -0.22
N LEU A 420 30.88 43.31 -0.30
CA LEU A 420 30.46 42.33 0.72
C LEU A 420 31.53 41.23 0.95
N LEU A 421 32.78 41.49 0.57
CA LEU A 421 33.87 40.50 0.53
C LEU A 421 34.82 40.60 1.74
N VAL A 422 34.39 41.18 2.87
CA VAL A 422 35.25 41.51 4.02
C VAL A 422 34.69 40.92 5.33
N VAL A 423 34.33 39.62 5.30
CA VAL A 423 34.07 38.81 6.51
C VAL A 423 34.65 37.38 6.40
N PHE A 424 35.05 36.91 5.20
CA PHE A 424 35.60 35.57 4.99
C PHE A 424 37.10 35.45 5.40
N GLY A 425 37.39 35.79 6.66
CA GLY A 425 38.67 35.55 7.31
C GLY A 425 38.62 34.28 8.17
N ALA A 426 39.46 33.30 7.82
CA ALA A 426 39.88 32.16 8.66
C ALA A 426 38.79 31.44 9.51
N MET A 427 38.06 30.48 8.90
CA MET A 427 37.36 29.43 9.64
C MET A 427 37.61 28.04 9.02
N ALA A 428 37.50 27.00 9.86
CA ALA A 428 38.14 25.70 9.66
C ALA A 428 37.47 24.79 8.60
N SER A 429 38.26 23.84 8.10
CA SER A 429 37.94 22.93 6.99
C SER A 429 36.77 21.99 7.26
N SER A 430 35.59 22.32 6.73
CA SER A 430 34.49 21.37 6.55
C SER A 430 33.52 21.83 5.45
N SER A 431 33.02 20.88 4.66
CA SER A 431 32.12 21.12 3.52
C SER A 431 30.79 21.74 3.98
N PRO A 432 30.21 22.71 3.23
CA PRO A 432 28.89 23.25 3.54
C PRO A 432 27.81 22.17 3.42
N ALA A 433 26.72 22.34 4.17
CA ALA A 433 25.57 21.45 4.06
C ALA A 433 24.93 21.51 2.66
N PRO A 434 24.44 20.38 2.11
CA PRO A 434 23.61 20.38 0.91
C PRO A 434 22.40 21.31 1.04
N PHE A 435 21.90 21.86 -0.07
CA PHE A 435 20.74 22.76 -0.06
C PHE A 435 19.50 22.14 0.64
N SER A 436 19.30 20.83 0.50
CA SER A 436 18.21 20.08 1.16
C SER A 436 18.33 19.96 2.68
N ASP A 437 19.49 20.29 3.26
CA ASP A 437 19.75 20.26 4.70
C ASP A 437 19.68 21.67 5.35
N ILE A 438 19.50 22.73 4.55
CA ILE A 438 19.27 24.10 5.07
C ILE A 438 17.92 24.14 5.83
N GLY A 439 17.94 24.63 7.07
CA GLY A 439 16.78 24.68 7.98
C GLY A 439 16.40 23.33 8.62
N LYS A 440 17.09 22.24 8.29
CA LYS A 440 16.73 20.87 8.72
C LYS A 440 16.71 20.67 10.24
N ARG A 441 17.60 21.29 11.02
CA ARG A 441 17.60 21.16 12.50
C ARG A 441 16.26 21.60 13.11
N ALA A 442 15.71 22.74 12.69
CA ALA A 442 14.43 23.25 13.16
C ALA A 442 13.26 22.34 12.70
N LYS A 443 13.28 21.92 11.44
CA LYS A 443 12.30 20.98 10.87
C LYS A 443 12.29 19.62 11.60
N ASP A 444 13.46 19.10 11.95
CA ASP A 444 13.61 17.84 12.69
C ASP A 444 13.06 17.93 14.12
N LEU A 445 13.18 19.08 14.80
CA LEU A 445 12.54 19.28 16.10
C LEU A 445 11.01 19.35 15.97
N LEU A 446 10.50 20.14 15.02
CA LEU A 446 9.07 20.43 14.88
C LEU A 446 8.23 19.29 14.28
N PHE A 447 8.79 18.46 13.40
CA PHE A 447 8.00 17.54 12.56
C PHE A 447 8.46 16.08 12.55
N LYS A 448 9.67 15.77 13.00
CA LYS A 448 10.21 14.40 12.96
C LYS A 448 9.76 13.56 14.16
N ASP A 449 9.65 12.27 13.94
CA ASP A 449 9.25 11.23 14.92
C ASP A 449 7.78 11.30 15.38
N TYR A 450 7.10 12.45 15.23
CA TYR A 450 5.65 12.60 15.40
C TYR A 450 4.89 11.63 14.50
N ASN A 451 4.13 10.72 15.11
CA ASN A 451 3.35 9.70 14.42
C ASN A 451 2.05 9.45 15.20
N PHE A 452 0.92 9.90 14.66
CA PHE A 452 -0.41 9.83 15.31
C PHE A 452 -1.20 8.58 14.93
N ASP A 453 -0.51 7.56 14.42
CA ASP A 453 -1.01 6.25 14.01
C ASP A 453 -0.40 5.15 14.91
N HIS A 454 -0.90 3.92 14.85
CA HIS A 454 -0.22 2.79 15.53
C HIS A 454 0.88 2.22 14.62
N LYS A 455 2.14 2.27 15.06
CA LYS A 455 3.31 1.85 14.29
C LYS A 455 4.15 0.82 15.03
N TYR A 456 4.62 -0.18 14.29
CA TYR A 456 5.58 -1.18 14.74
C TYR A 456 6.73 -1.22 13.75
N THR A 457 7.96 -1.26 14.23
CA THR A 457 9.17 -1.43 13.41
C THR A 457 10.11 -2.41 14.11
N LEU A 458 10.55 -3.44 13.40
CA LEU A 458 11.53 -4.43 13.85
C LEU A 458 12.74 -4.38 12.92
N SER A 459 13.87 -3.88 13.43
CA SER A 459 15.13 -3.74 12.70
C SER A 459 16.17 -4.73 13.22
N VAL A 460 16.40 -5.82 12.48
CA VAL A 460 17.40 -6.85 12.77
C VAL A 460 18.68 -6.57 11.97
N LEU A 461 19.84 -6.62 12.62
CA LEU A 461 21.14 -6.44 11.99
C LEU A 461 21.92 -7.76 11.96
N SER A 462 22.27 -8.24 10.76
CA SER A 462 23.18 -9.38 10.59
C SER A 462 24.65 -8.94 10.69
N PRO A 463 25.54 -9.75 11.30
CA PRO A 463 26.99 -9.57 11.19
C PRO A 463 27.50 -9.52 9.74
N THR A 464 26.77 -10.10 8.78
CA THR A 464 27.14 -10.18 7.35
C THR A 464 26.91 -8.89 6.54
N GLY A 465 26.70 -7.74 7.20
CA GLY A 465 26.48 -6.45 6.52
C GLY A 465 25.07 -6.24 5.96
N MET A 466 24.15 -7.18 6.22
CA MET A 466 22.72 -7.08 5.89
C MET A 466 21.93 -6.57 7.10
N ALA A 467 21.04 -5.60 6.89
CA ALA A 467 20.05 -5.17 7.88
C ALA A 467 18.64 -5.36 7.32
N LEU A 468 17.79 -6.09 8.04
CA LEU A 468 16.38 -6.27 7.73
C LEU A 468 15.56 -5.32 8.60
N THR A 469 14.57 -4.62 8.04
CA THR A 469 13.65 -3.76 8.79
C THR A 469 12.24 -3.97 8.30
N ALA A 470 11.44 -4.71 9.08
CA ALA A 470 10.00 -4.78 8.89
C ALA A 470 9.33 -3.59 9.60
N THR A 471 8.37 -2.94 8.94
CA THR A 471 7.52 -1.89 9.50
C THR A 471 6.06 -2.22 9.21
N GLY A 472 5.18 -1.95 10.17
CA GLY A 472 3.73 -1.99 10.00
C GLY A 472 3.12 -0.74 10.62
N VAL A 473 2.17 -0.11 9.93
CA VAL A 473 1.42 1.06 10.42
C VAL A 473 -0.06 0.83 10.19
N ASN A 474 -0.86 0.83 11.26
CA ASN A 474 -2.32 0.87 11.17
C ASN A 474 -2.76 2.34 11.11
N LYS A 475 -3.20 2.77 9.93
CA LYS A 475 -3.72 4.11 9.62
C LYS A 475 -5.19 3.99 9.28
N ASP A 476 -6.07 4.69 10.00
CA ASP A 476 -7.51 4.77 9.69
C ASP A 476 -8.13 3.40 9.35
N GLN A 477 -7.85 2.38 10.18
CA GLN A 477 -8.23 0.96 10.06
C GLN A 477 -7.50 0.12 8.98
N VAL A 478 -6.64 0.72 8.15
CA VAL A 478 -5.82 0.02 7.15
C VAL A 478 -4.42 -0.26 7.70
N PHE A 479 -4.03 -1.54 7.77
CA PHE A 479 -2.66 -1.92 8.07
C PHE A 479 -1.78 -1.91 6.82
N VAL A 480 -0.86 -0.94 6.76
CA VAL A 480 0.15 -0.83 5.70
C VAL A 480 1.48 -1.36 6.23
N GLY A 481 2.02 -2.38 5.56
CA GLY A 481 3.31 -2.98 5.89
C GLY A 481 4.40 -2.63 4.87
N ASP A 482 5.65 -2.63 5.31
CA ASP A 482 6.80 -2.69 4.42
C ASP A 482 7.98 -3.47 5.03
N ILE A 483 8.74 -4.14 4.18
CA ILE A 483 9.98 -4.83 4.53
C ILE A 483 11.09 -4.18 3.73
N ASN A 484 12.01 -3.48 4.41
CA ASN A 484 13.23 -2.95 3.82
C ASN A 484 14.44 -3.83 4.16
N THR A 485 15.21 -4.22 3.14
CA THR A 485 16.46 -4.95 3.29
C THR A 485 17.61 -4.10 2.78
N VAL A 486 18.55 -3.78 3.66
CA VAL A 486 19.74 -2.97 3.36
C VAL A 486 20.98 -3.83 3.41
N TYR A 487 21.55 -4.16 2.24
CA TYR A 487 22.82 -4.88 2.12
C TYR A 487 23.97 -3.91 1.85
N LYS A 488 25.02 -3.97 2.68
CA LYS A 488 26.22 -3.12 2.54
C LYS A 488 27.45 -3.97 2.22
N SER A 489 28.06 -3.69 1.07
CA SER A 489 29.24 -4.40 0.58
C SER A 489 30.28 -3.39 0.06
N GLY A 490 31.31 -3.14 0.87
CA GLY A 490 32.34 -2.15 0.58
C GLY A 490 31.76 -0.74 0.39
N ARG A 491 31.95 -0.17 -0.80
CA ARG A 491 31.44 1.17 -1.17
C ARG A 491 29.96 1.20 -1.58
N THR A 492 29.36 0.04 -1.84
CA THR A 492 28.00 -0.09 -2.37
C THR A 492 27.01 -0.45 -1.25
N THR A 493 25.86 0.21 -1.25
CA THR A 493 24.69 -0.11 -0.42
C THR A 493 23.49 -0.35 -1.34
N VAL A 494 22.84 -1.50 -1.19
CA VAL A 494 21.59 -1.85 -1.87
C VAL A 494 20.47 -1.84 -0.84
N ASP A 495 19.47 -1.00 -1.04
CA ASP A 495 18.26 -0.79 -0.19
C ASP A 495 17.06 -1.28 -1.01
N VAL A 496 16.42 -2.37 -0.59
CA VAL A 496 15.27 -2.99 -1.27
C VAL A 496 14.08 -2.99 -0.32
N LYS A 497 13.13 -2.09 -0.57
CA LYS A 497 11.87 -1.97 0.17
C LYS A 497 10.73 -2.56 -0.65
N VAL A 498 10.04 -3.53 -0.07
CA VAL A 498 8.78 -4.09 -0.59
C VAL A 498 7.64 -3.63 0.33
N ASP A 499 6.55 -3.09 -0.22
CA ASP A 499 5.35 -2.71 0.56
C ASP A 499 4.16 -3.67 0.36
N THR A 500 3.13 -3.54 1.20
CA THR A 500 1.89 -4.33 1.11
C THR A 500 1.03 -4.01 -0.13
N TYR A 501 1.39 -3.00 -0.92
CA TYR A 501 0.78 -2.70 -2.21
C TYR A 501 1.56 -3.31 -3.38
N SER A 502 2.52 -4.19 -3.10
CA SER A 502 3.42 -4.85 -4.07
C SER A 502 4.36 -3.89 -4.82
N ASN A 503 4.58 -2.67 -4.31
CA ASN A 503 5.63 -1.81 -4.85
C ASN A 503 6.99 -2.29 -4.36
N VAL A 504 7.93 -2.50 -5.28
CA VAL A 504 9.33 -2.83 -4.97
C VAL A 504 10.20 -1.62 -5.28
N SER A 505 10.46 -0.80 -4.27
CA SER A 505 11.42 0.32 -4.31
C SER A 505 12.84 -0.20 -4.09
N THR A 506 13.65 -0.20 -5.14
CA THR A 506 15.08 -0.52 -5.06
C THR A 506 15.91 0.76 -5.16
N LYS A 507 16.92 0.90 -4.30
CA LYS A 507 17.94 1.97 -4.38
C LYS A 507 19.33 1.38 -4.28
N VAL A 508 20.19 1.73 -5.24
CA VAL A 508 21.60 1.34 -5.27
C VAL A 508 22.43 2.60 -5.08
N THR A 509 22.93 2.80 -3.85
CA THR A 509 23.87 3.86 -3.51
C THR A 509 25.30 3.36 -3.66
N ILE A 510 26.12 4.07 -4.42
CA ILE A 510 27.55 3.82 -4.57
C ILE A 510 28.28 5.08 -4.11
N ASN A 511 29.11 4.94 -3.08
CA ASN A 511 29.96 6.02 -2.58
C ASN A 511 31.33 5.96 -3.26
N ASP A 512 31.98 7.10 -3.45
CA ASP A 512 33.35 7.24 -3.95
C ASP A 512 33.61 6.48 -5.27
N ILE A 513 32.72 6.64 -6.26
CA ILE A 513 33.04 6.35 -7.68
C ILE A 513 34.15 7.31 -8.14
N ILE A 514 34.01 8.58 -7.76
CA ILE A 514 35.03 9.63 -7.77
C ILE A 514 35.06 10.16 -6.33
N SER A 515 36.23 10.51 -5.80
CA SER A 515 36.40 10.94 -4.40
C SER A 515 35.37 12.01 -3.99
N SER A 516 34.71 11.80 -2.85
CA SER A 516 33.64 12.69 -2.32
C SER A 516 32.38 12.79 -3.19
N THR A 517 32.18 11.83 -4.12
CA THR A 517 30.94 11.67 -4.89
C THR A 517 30.11 10.50 -4.37
N LYS A 518 28.81 10.74 -4.17
CA LYS A 518 27.81 9.73 -3.82
C LYS A 518 26.75 9.68 -4.93
N THR A 519 26.72 8.57 -5.67
CA THR A 519 25.70 8.31 -6.69
C THR A 519 24.63 7.38 -6.10
N THR A 520 23.37 7.60 -6.42
CA THR A 520 22.26 6.71 -6.04
C THR A 520 21.32 6.55 -7.22
N PHE A 521 21.19 5.32 -7.70
CA PHE A 521 20.14 4.93 -8.64
C PHE A 521 18.92 4.47 -7.83
N SER A 522 17.72 4.82 -8.25
CA SER A 522 16.48 4.35 -7.63
C SER A 522 15.41 4.05 -8.67
N PHE A 523 14.59 3.03 -8.42
CA PHE A 523 13.47 2.64 -9.25
C PHE A 523 12.42 1.90 -8.41
N ASN A 524 11.16 2.03 -8.79
CA ASN A 524 9.99 1.41 -8.17
C ASN A 524 9.29 0.52 -9.20
N ILE A 525 9.26 -0.79 -8.98
CA ILE A 525 8.43 -1.71 -9.77
C ILE A 525 7.02 -1.70 -9.15
N PRO A 526 5.91 -1.63 -9.92
CA PRO A 526 5.79 -1.80 -11.37
C PRO A 526 5.90 -0.51 -12.23
N ASP A 527 6.15 0.66 -11.64
CA ASP A 527 6.27 1.92 -12.38
C ASP A 527 7.57 1.99 -13.21
N HIS A 528 7.44 1.62 -14.47
CA HIS A 528 8.46 1.64 -15.51
C HIS A 528 8.91 3.06 -15.93
N LYS A 529 8.38 4.13 -15.32
CA LYS A 529 8.86 5.52 -15.46
C LYS A 529 9.47 6.09 -14.17
N SER A 530 9.43 5.35 -13.06
CA SER A 530 9.95 5.75 -11.74
C SER A 530 11.47 5.92 -11.65
N GLY A 531 12.21 5.39 -12.63
CA GLY A 531 13.66 5.38 -12.61
C GLY A 531 14.23 6.78 -12.38
N LYS A 532 15.21 6.90 -11.50
CA LYS A 532 15.83 8.18 -11.11
C LYS A 532 17.30 7.97 -10.73
N MET A 533 18.16 8.89 -11.14
CA MET A 533 19.57 8.93 -10.77
C MET A 533 19.85 10.23 -10.01
N ASP A 534 20.30 10.09 -8.77
CA ASP A 534 20.81 11.16 -7.93
C ASP A 534 22.34 11.11 -7.90
N VAL A 535 23.00 12.25 -8.07
CA VAL A 535 24.45 12.42 -7.94
C VAL A 535 24.72 13.58 -6.99
N GLN A 536 25.36 13.27 -5.86
CA GLN A 536 25.82 14.24 -4.89
C GLN A 536 27.36 14.33 -4.93
N TYR A 537 27.91 15.54 -4.94
CA TYR A 537 29.34 15.80 -4.87
C TYR A 537 29.61 16.83 -3.77
N LEU A 538 30.49 16.47 -2.83
CA LEU A 538 30.84 17.31 -1.68
C LEU A 538 32.29 17.78 -1.78
N HIS A 539 32.48 19.09 -1.83
CA HIS A 539 33.78 19.76 -1.87
C HIS A 539 33.93 20.69 -0.65
N HIS A 540 35.17 21.04 -0.27
CA HIS A 540 35.45 21.77 0.98
C HIS A 540 34.67 23.10 1.15
N HIS A 541 34.23 23.73 0.06
CA HIS A 541 33.46 24.98 0.09
C HIS A 541 32.18 24.95 -0.76
N ALA A 542 31.80 23.80 -1.31
CA ALA A 542 30.61 23.66 -2.15
C ALA A 542 30.02 22.24 -2.10
N ALA A 543 28.69 22.14 -2.06
CA ALA A 543 27.93 20.90 -2.17
C ALA A 543 27.03 20.98 -3.40
N PHE A 544 27.14 20.00 -4.30
CA PHE A 544 26.33 19.90 -5.51
C PHE A 544 25.46 18.64 -5.46
N ASN A 545 24.21 18.76 -5.86
CA ASN A 545 23.24 17.68 -5.94
C ASN A 545 22.52 17.78 -7.30
N SER A 546 22.68 16.78 -8.15
CA SER A 546 21.98 16.65 -9.43
C SER A 546 21.06 15.44 -9.40
N SER A 547 19.89 15.54 -10.03
CA SER A 547 18.81 14.56 -10.00
C SER A 547 18.18 14.51 -11.40
N ILE A 548 18.07 13.32 -11.97
CA ILE A 548 17.49 13.11 -13.31
C ILE A 548 16.55 11.90 -13.32
N GLY A 549 15.33 12.09 -13.85
CA GLY A 549 14.42 11.00 -14.16
C GLY A 549 14.93 10.17 -15.35
N LEU A 550 15.02 8.86 -15.19
CA LEU A 550 15.45 7.89 -16.20
C LEU A 550 14.24 7.37 -17.00
N ASN A 551 13.47 8.28 -17.58
CA ASN A 551 12.28 7.99 -18.37
C ASN A 551 12.21 8.89 -19.63
N PRO A 552 11.27 8.68 -20.58
CA PRO A 552 11.22 9.42 -21.84
C PRO A 552 10.94 10.93 -21.73
N THR A 553 10.51 11.39 -20.56
CA THR A 553 10.17 12.78 -20.25
C THR A 553 10.93 13.19 -18.99
N PRO A 554 12.27 13.23 -19.02
CA PRO A 554 13.08 13.39 -17.83
C PRO A 554 12.79 14.73 -17.15
N VAL A 555 12.50 14.68 -15.85
CA VAL A 555 12.58 15.84 -14.97
C VAL A 555 14.02 15.93 -14.47
N LEU A 556 14.60 17.13 -14.59
CA LEU A 556 15.96 17.48 -14.21
C LEU A 556 15.90 18.40 -12.99
N GLU A 557 16.65 18.09 -11.94
CA GLU A 557 16.80 18.95 -10.78
C GLU A 557 18.29 19.14 -10.48
N LEU A 558 18.70 20.38 -10.25
CA LEU A 558 20.06 20.76 -9.91
C LEU A 558 20.04 21.70 -8.71
N ALA A 559 20.67 21.29 -7.62
CA ALA A 559 20.90 22.11 -6.44
C ALA A 559 22.40 22.31 -6.18
N ALA A 560 22.75 23.51 -5.73
CA ALA A 560 24.10 23.87 -5.34
C ALA A 560 24.06 24.70 -4.06
N ALA A 561 24.96 24.42 -3.13
CA ALA A 561 25.22 25.23 -1.95
C ALA A 561 26.72 25.54 -1.85
N VAL A 562 27.07 26.73 -1.39
CA VAL A 562 28.43 27.27 -1.28
C VAL A 562 28.57 27.95 0.08
N GLY A 563 29.74 27.79 0.71
CA GLY A 563 30.03 28.44 1.99
C GLY A 563 30.91 27.60 2.91
N SER A 564 30.68 27.74 4.21
CA SER A 564 31.31 26.96 5.28
C SER A 564 30.29 26.06 5.99
N LYS A 565 30.76 25.33 7.00
CA LYS A 565 29.92 24.60 7.97
C LYS A 565 28.85 25.46 8.65
N ASP A 566 29.20 26.71 8.93
CA ASP A 566 28.42 27.59 9.80
C ASP A 566 27.60 28.63 9.02
N LEU A 567 27.94 28.88 7.74
CA LEU A 567 27.18 29.72 6.81
C LEU A 567 27.13 29.09 5.42
N SER A 568 25.94 28.69 4.98
CA SER A 568 25.68 28.09 3.66
C SER A 568 24.67 28.91 2.86
N LEU A 569 25.02 29.32 1.64
CA LEU A 569 24.11 29.92 0.65
C LEU A 569 23.90 28.94 -0.49
N GLY A 570 22.66 28.71 -0.93
CA GLY A 570 22.39 27.81 -2.05
C GLY A 570 21.07 28.03 -2.76
N GLY A 571 20.83 27.21 -3.77
CA GLY A 571 19.57 27.16 -4.51
C GLY A 571 19.35 25.82 -5.21
N GLU A 572 18.13 25.63 -5.69
CA GLU A 572 17.63 24.44 -6.39
C GLU A 572 16.82 24.92 -7.61
N ILE A 573 17.12 24.37 -8.79
CA ILE A 573 16.40 24.60 -10.02
C ILE A 573 15.87 23.26 -10.53
N GLY A 574 14.57 23.20 -10.81
CA GLY A 574 13.92 22.04 -11.43
C GLY A 574 13.41 22.40 -12.82
N PHE A 575 13.59 21.52 -13.79
CA PHE A 575 13.16 21.69 -15.18
C PHE A 575 12.51 20.40 -15.69
N ASP A 576 11.32 20.52 -16.28
CA ASP A 576 10.63 19.43 -16.96
C ASP A 576 10.78 19.58 -18.47
N THR A 577 11.33 18.54 -19.11
CA THR A 577 11.52 18.46 -20.56
C THR A 577 10.24 18.30 -21.36
N ALA A 578 9.15 17.76 -20.79
CA ALA A 578 7.88 17.58 -21.50
C ALA A 578 7.14 18.92 -21.68
N SER A 579 7.04 19.72 -20.62
CA SER A 579 6.51 21.09 -20.69
C SER A 579 7.55 22.14 -21.14
N ALA A 580 8.80 21.75 -21.32
CA ALA A 580 9.95 22.62 -21.56
C ALA A 580 10.04 23.81 -20.57
N SER A 581 9.70 23.56 -19.30
CA SER A 581 9.47 24.62 -18.31
C SER A 581 10.13 24.34 -16.95
N PHE A 582 10.51 25.41 -16.25
CA PHE A 582 11.03 25.29 -14.89
C PHE A 582 9.92 24.87 -13.92
N THR A 583 10.06 23.71 -13.29
CA THR A 583 9.15 23.19 -12.25
C THR A 583 9.40 23.85 -10.90
N LYS A 584 10.67 24.13 -10.58
CA LYS A 584 11.12 24.76 -9.33
C LYS A 584 12.19 25.83 -9.62
N TYR A 585 12.18 26.89 -8.83
CA TYR A 585 13.38 27.65 -8.53
C TYR A 585 13.29 28.13 -7.08
N ASN A 586 14.21 27.63 -6.25
CA ASN A 586 14.29 27.90 -4.82
C ASN A 586 15.68 28.46 -4.51
N ALA A 587 15.79 29.34 -3.52
CA ALA A 587 17.05 29.91 -3.06
C ALA A 587 17.01 30.06 -1.54
N GLY A 588 18.13 29.90 -0.85
CA GLY A 588 18.11 29.91 0.61
C GLY A 588 19.48 30.10 1.24
N ILE A 589 19.47 30.71 2.42
CA ILE A 589 20.64 30.95 3.25
C ILE A 589 20.41 30.28 4.62
N GLY A 590 21.44 29.62 5.13
CA GLY A 590 21.44 28.95 6.42
C GLY A 590 22.66 29.36 7.24
N LEU A 591 22.43 29.72 8.50
CA LEU A 591 23.44 29.82 9.54
C LEU A 591 23.29 28.63 10.49
N ASN A 592 24.39 28.02 10.89
CA ASN A 592 24.39 26.81 11.73
C ASN A 592 25.59 26.82 12.68
N THR A 593 25.46 27.48 13.83
CA THR A 593 26.42 27.40 14.93
C THR A 593 26.12 26.16 15.79
N PRO A 594 26.96 25.78 16.76
CA PRO A 594 26.61 24.72 17.71
C PRO A 594 25.29 25.01 18.43
N ASP A 595 25.19 26.20 19.02
CA ASP A 595 24.10 26.59 19.91
C ASP A 595 22.80 26.81 19.14
N PHE A 596 22.85 27.45 17.97
CA PHE A 596 21.65 27.78 17.19
C PHE A 596 21.82 27.59 15.68
N SER A 597 20.71 27.39 14.99
CA SER A 597 20.65 27.45 13.53
C SER A 597 19.46 28.29 13.08
N ALA A 598 19.69 29.13 12.08
CA ALA A 598 18.70 29.98 11.45
C ALA A 598 18.73 29.71 9.95
N ALA A 599 17.59 29.65 9.27
CA ALA A 599 17.56 29.57 7.81
C ALA A 599 16.39 30.34 7.21
N LEU A 600 16.65 30.97 6.07
CA LEU A 600 15.68 31.71 5.27
C LEU A 600 15.69 31.15 3.85
N ILE A 601 14.55 30.60 3.41
CA ILE A 601 14.42 29.91 2.13
C ILE A 601 13.25 30.53 1.34
N LEU A 602 13.53 31.00 0.14
CA LEU A 602 12.57 31.40 -0.86
C LEU A 602 12.21 30.18 -1.73
N MET A 603 10.92 29.87 -1.81
CA MET A 603 10.34 28.66 -2.39
C MET A 603 9.19 28.99 -3.36
N ASP A 604 8.55 27.96 -3.92
CA ASP A 604 7.34 28.06 -4.78
C ASP A 604 7.51 29.04 -5.95
N LYS A 605 8.65 29.01 -6.66
CA LYS A 605 8.98 29.95 -7.75
C LYS A 605 8.95 31.41 -7.28
N GLY A 606 9.49 31.67 -6.09
CA GLY A 606 9.54 32.99 -5.47
C GLY A 606 8.25 33.43 -4.76
N LYS A 607 7.23 32.57 -4.66
CA LYS A 607 5.91 32.92 -4.08
C LYS A 607 5.80 32.67 -2.57
N THR A 608 6.71 31.91 -1.97
CA THR A 608 6.64 31.52 -0.56
C THR A 608 7.99 31.74 0.10
N LEU A 609 8.03 32.51 1.19
CA LEU A 609 9.22 32.74 2.02
C LEU A 609 9.07 31.97 3.33
N LYS A 610 10.03 31.10 3.64
CA LYS A 610 10.09 30.32 4.87
C LYS A 610 11.29 30.77 5.71
N ALA A 611 11.04 31.22 6.92
CA ALA A 611 12.05 31.44 7.96
C ALA A 611 11.97 30.28 8.97
N SER A 612 13.12 29.81 9.45
CA SER A 612 13.21 28.80 10.50
C SER A 612 14.35 29.13 11.46
N TYR A 613 14.16 28.79 12.72
CA TYR A 613 15.11 29.03 13.81
C TYR A 613 15.05 27.88 14.80
N ILE A 614 16.20 27.49 15.35
CA ILE A 614 16.33 26.54 16.46
C ILE A 614 17.48 26.98 17.35
N HIS A 615 17.28 26.92 18.66
CA HIS A 615 18.25 27.31 19.67
C HIS A 615 18.30 26.25 20.79
N SER A 616 19.51 25.89 21.17
CA SER A 616 19.84 24.92 22.21
C SER A 616 20.12 25.73 23.48
N VAL A 617 19.12 25.80 24.36
CA VAL A 617 19.17 26.62 25.59
C VAL A 617 20.13 26.00 26.61
N ASP A 618 20.24 24.68 26.59
CA ASP A 618 20.89 23.82 27.58
C ASP A 618 21.11 22.45 26.89
N PRO A 619 22.10 21.60 27.25
CA PRO A 619 22.28 20.29 26.61
C PRO A 619 21.04 19.38 26.70
N PHE A 620 20.13 19.65 27.65
CA PHE A 620 18.87 18.94 27.85
C PHE A 620 17.65 19.66 27.24
N LYS A 621 17.77 20.90 26.72
CA LYS A 621 16.63 21.71 26.26
C LYS A 621 16.90 22.44 24.95
N SER A 622 15.99 22.30 23.98
CA SER A 622 16.03 23.04 22.72
C SER A 622 14.66 23.57 22.35
N VAL A 623 14.61 24.71 21.67
CA VAL A 623 13.39 25.35 21.15
C VAL A 623 13.55 25.66 19.67
N ALA A 624 12.48 25.51 18.89
CA ALA A 624 12.47 25.85 17.47
C ALA A 624 11.19 26.59 17.07
N ALA A 625 11.30 27.38 16.00
CA ALA A 625 10.19 28.03 15.34
C ALA A 625 10.37 27.99 13.82
N GLU A 626 9.27 27.85 13.09
CA GLU A 626 9.19 28.05 11.65
C GLU A 626 8.04 29.01 11.34
N MET A 627 8.26 29.96 10.44
CA MET A 627 7.25 30.87 9.91
C MET A 627 7.30 30.83 8.38
N THR A 628 6.15 30.62 7.75
CA THR A 628 6.02 30.62 6.29
C THR A 628 5.04 31.71 5.86
N HIS A 629 5.50 32.65 5.04
CA HIS A 629 4.71 33.71 4.43
C HIS A 629 4.53 33.44 2.93
N ARG A 630 3.30 33.49 2.42
CA ARG A 630 3.00 33.27 1.00
C ARG A 630 2.59 34.57 0.31
N PHE A 631 3.50 35.14 -0.47
CA PHE A 631 3.29 36.40 -1.20
C PHE A 631 2.11 36.37 -2.19
N SER A 632 1.70 35.19 -2.68
CA SER A 632 0.59 35.06 -3.62
C SER A 632 -0.80 35.11 -2.98
N THR A 633 -0.92 34.84 -1.68
CA THR A 633 -2.20 34.86 -0.92
C THR A 633 -2.16 35.83 0.26
N TYR A 634 -0.98 36.37 0.60
CA TYR A 634 -0.67 37.17 1.79
C TYR A 634 -0.90 36.44 3.12
N GLU A 635 -1.07 35.13 3.08
CA GLU A 635 -1.21 34.26 4.25
C GLU A 635 0.12 34.11 4.99
N ASN A 636 0.03 33.95 6.31
CA ASN A 636 1.13 33.56 7.18
C ASN A 636 0.71 32.28 7.91
N SER A 637 1.64 31.35 8.06
CA SER A 637 1.53 30.20 8.96
C SER A 637 2.78 30.13 9.82
N PHE A 638 2.66 29.60 11.03
CA PHE A 638 3.79 29.42 11.92
C PHE A 638 3.65 28.17 12.80
N SER A 639 4.77 27.62 13.22
CA SER A 639 4.83 26.52 14.17
C SER A 639 6.01 26.71 15.11
N ILE A 640 5.77 26.53 16.40
CA ILE A 640 6.75 26.70 17.48
C ILE A 640 6.78 25.40 18.27
N GLY A 641 7.91 25.01 18.81
CA GLY A 641 8.02 23.77 19.57
C GLY A 641 9.27 23.70 20.44
N SER A 642 9.27 22.73 21.36
CA SER A 642 10.38 22.45 22.25
C SER A 642 10.77 20.98 22.22
N SER A 643 11.98 20.68 22.68
CA SER A 643 12.49 19.35 22.93
C SER A 643 13.22 19.36 24.27
N HIS A 644 12.86 18.43 25.15
CA HIS A 644 13.38 18.30 26.50
C HIS A 644 13.84 16.86 26.74
N LEU A 645 15.11 16.67 27.06
CA LEU A 645 15.64 15.40 27.54
C LEU A 645 15.35 15.34 29.05
N VAL A 646 14.38 14.49 29.44
CA VAL A 646 13.89 14.37 30.82
C VAL A 646 14.84 13.51 31.66
N ASP A 647 15.38 12.48 31.04
CA ASP A 647 16.46 11.63 31.51
C ASP A 647 17.28 11.15 30.29
N PRO A 648 18.45 10.51 30.44
CA PRO A 648 19.29 10.09 29.30
C PRO A 648 18.64 9.11 28.30
N ILE A 649 17.48 8.53 28.63
CA ILE A 649 16.73 7.61 27.76
C ILE A 649 15.37 8.18 27.32
N THR A 650 14.90 9.31 27.84
CA THR A 650 13.54 9.84 27.65
C THR A 650 13.54 11.28 27.12
N THR A 651 13.09 11.47 25.87
CA THR A 651 12.91 12.79 25.23
C THR A 651 11.42 13.12 25.06
N VAL A 652 11.02 14.31 25.50
CA VAL A 652 9.69 14.89 25.27
C VAL A 652 9.80 16.04 24.28
N LYS A 653 9.02 16.02 23.19
CA LYS A 653 8.87 17.15 22.26
C LYS A 653 7.46 17.75 22.34
N THR A 654 7.34 19.04 22.06
CA THR A 654 6.05 19.72 21.86
C THR A 654 6.05 20.52 20.56
N ARG A 655 4.87 20.72 19.96
CA ARG A 655 4.61 21.65 18.87
C ARG A 655 3.27 22.35 19.09
N PHE A 656 3.24 23.66 18.88
CA PHE A 656 2.04 24.44 18.60
C PHE A 656 2.09 24.96 17.16
N SER A 657 0.94 24.97 16.47
CA SER A 657 0.79 25.49 15.11
C SER A 657 -0.37 26.48 15.03
N ASP A 658 -0.21 27.54 14.22
CA ASP A 658 -1.18 28.64 14.09
C ASP A 658 -2.60 28.21 13.65
N ASN A 659 -2.68 27.08 12.95
CA ASN A 659 -3.92 26.40 12.61
C ASN A 659 -4.74 25.96 13.84
N GLY A 660 -4.19 25.98 15.06
CA GLY A 660 -4.85 25.64 16.31
C GLY A 660 -4.43 24.28 16.89
N ARG A 661 -3.43 23.63 16.31
CA ARG A 661 -2.99 22.30 16.73
C ARG A 661 -1.91 22.35 17.79
N ILE A 662 -2.11 21.59 18.85
CA ILE A 662 -1.10 21.25 19.84
C ILE A 662 -0.74 19.77 19.62
N ALA A 663 0.55 19.49 19.41
CA ALA A 663 1.08 18.14 19.39
C ALA A 663 2.13 17.95 20.48
N MET A 664 2.17 16.75 21.06
CA MET A 664 3.17 16.33 22.04
C MET A 664 3.66 14.94 21.67
N LEU A 665 4.95 14.70 21.88
CA LEU A 665 5.61 13.42 21.68
C LEU A 665 6.43 13.08 22.93
N CYS A 666 6.36 11.84 23.39
CA CYS A 666 7.21 11.29 24.45
C CYS A 666 7.87 10.02 23.92
N GLN A 667 9.19 10.03 23.80
CA GLN A 667 10.00 8.96 23.24
C GLN A 667 10.98 8.45 24.29
N ARG A 668 10.93 7.15 24.59
CA ARG A 668 11.76 6.50 25.60
C ARG A 668 12.47 5.27 25.07
N GLU A 669 13.78 5.19 25.31
CA GLU A 669 14.56 3.95 25.13
C GLU A 669 14.25 3.01 26.31
N TRP A 670 13.60 1.89 26.02
CA TRP A 670 13.11 0.93 27.02
C TRP A 670 13.95 -0.35 27.10
N ARG A 671 14.74 -0.60 26.03
CA ARG A 671 15.85 -1.55 25.94
C ARG A 671 16.91 -0.91 25.03
N PRO A 672 18.20 -1.30 25.11
CA PRO A 672 19.25 -0.74 24.27
C PRO A 672 18.85 -0.64 22.78
N LYS A 673 18.99 0.56 22.20
CA LYS A 673 18.65 0.91 20.81
C LYS A 673 17.16 0.78 20.43
N SER A 674 16.29 0.35 21.35
CA SER A 674 14.86 0.07 21.14
C SER A 674 13.98 1.12 21.83
N LEU A 675 13.05 1.70 21.08
CA LEU A 675 12.31 2.91 21.46
C LEU A 675 10.81 2.65 21.52
N ILE A 676 10.14 3.26 22.50
CA ILE A 676 8.69 3.45 22.56
C ILE A 676 8.43 4.94 22.40
N THR A 677 7.63 5.33 21.40
CA THR A 677 7.23 6.72 21.17
C THR A 677 5.72 6.84 21.23
N PHE A 678 5.21 7.54 22.24
CA PHE A 678 3.82 8.00 22.30
C PHE A 678 3.71 9.38 21.66
N SER A 679 2.68 9.62 20.85
CA SER A 679 2.39 10.93 20.25
C SER A 679 0.90 11.26 20.37
N THR A 680 0.59 12.53 20.59
CA THR A 680 -0.79 13.05 20.60
C THR A 680 -0.88 14.35 19.80
N GLU A 681 -1.97 14.56 19.06
CA GLU A 681 -2.33 15.86 18.44
C GLU A 681 -3.79 16.22 18.76
N TYR A 682 -4.01 17.46 19.18
CA TYR A 682 -5.32 18.02 19.53
C TYR A 682 -5.55 19.32 18.74
N ASP A 683 -6.73 19.46 18.13
CA ASP A 683 -7.09 20.60 17.27
C ASP A 683 -8.12 21.50 17.97
N LEU A 684 -7.66 22.66 18.45
CA LEU A 684 -8.46 23.62 19.22
C LEU A 684 -9.57 24.30 18.39
N LYS A 685 -9.59 24.16 17.06
CA LYS A 685 -10.57 24.82 16.18
C LYS A 685 -11.67 23.87 15.67
N ALA A 686 -11.62 22.59 16.02
CA ALA A 686 -12.69 21.64 15.72
C ALA A 686 -13.97 21.99 16.51
N ARG A 687 -14.98 22.55 15.83
CA ARG A 687 -16.24 22.99 16.46
C ARG A 687 -17.12 21.86 16.98
N ASN A 688 -16.98 20.67 16.42
CA ASN A 688 -17.56 19.44 16.94
C ASN A 688 -16.44 18.70 17.68
N ALA A 689 -16.75 18.01 18.78
CA ALA A 689 -15.77 17.42 19.69
C ALA A 689 -14.90 16.32 19.03
N ALA A 690 -13.85 16.75 18.31
CA ALA A 690 -12.89 15.86 17.69
C ALA A 690 -12.02 15.23 18.77
N ALA A 691 -12.04 13.90 18.84
CA ALA A 691 -11.18 13.17 19.75
C ALA A 691 -9.69 13.49 19.45
N PRO A 692 -8.85 13.73 20.47
CA PRO A 692 -7.41 13.87 20.27
C PRO A 692 -6.85 12.63 19.53
N LYS A 693 -6.01 12.86 18.53
CA LYS A 693 -5.36 11.79 17.77
C LYS A 693 -4.20 11.24 18.58
N PHE A 694 -4.25 9.96 18.92
CA PHE A 694 -3.18 9.26 19.63
C PHE A 694 -2.49 8.26 18.72
N GLY A 695 -1.16 8.25 18.74
CA GLY A 695 -0.34 7.24 18.08
C GLY A 695 0.70 6.65 19.03
N LEU A 696 0.98 5.37 18.83
CA LEU A 696 2.01 4.62 19.56
C LEU A 696 2.93 3.97 18.54
N ALA A 697 4.22 4.31 18.58
CA ALA A 697 5.24 3.72 17.74
C ALA A 697 6.23 2.90 18.58
N LEU A 698 6.32 1.59 18.31
CA LEU A 698 7.30 0.68 18.91
C LEU A 698 8.39 0.36 17.89
N ALA A 699 9.64 0.74 18.17
CA ALA A 699 10.80 0.44 17.33
C ALA A 699 11.75 -0.51 18.07
N LEU A 700 11.78 -1.77 17.64
CA LEU A 700 12.60 -2.84 18.19
C LEU A 700 13.91 -3.00 17.42
N LYS A 701 15.01 -3.12 18.15
CA LYS A 701 16.33 -3.57 17.68
C LYS A 701 16.86 -4.60 18.68
N PRO A 702 16.75 -5.91 18.38
CA PRO A 702 17.35 -6.95 19.20
C PRO A 702 18.89 -6.91 19.15
#